data_AF-A0A356W357-F1
#
_entry.id   AF-A0A356W357-F1
#
_cell.length_a   1.000
_cell.length_b   1.000
_cell.length_c   1.000
_cell.angle_alpha   90.00
_cell.angle_beta   90.00
_cell.angle_gamma   90.00
#
_symmetry.space_group_name_H-M   'P 1'
#
loop_
_entity.id
_entity.type
_entity.pdbx_description
1 polymer ?
#
loop_
_entity_poly.entity_id
_entity_poly.type
_entity_poly.pdbx_seq_one_letter_code
_entity_poly.pdbx_strand_id
1 'polypeptide(L)'
;MTEIPASSEPIEQVFDQIHRESGHEDLTGLTQEDLKSLARRHWDWAVEVAAGDQDVRVLLEAEGAEGNSLSRTILETVSPDMPFLVDSVLGECGAQGFEVAALFHPIVKLQDGRSVSIIQVHLPILTHLEAERLKQGVREALAHNAVAVADFEPMRARMQQEIARLEGVSHLKDMDRDEAVAFLKWLSREHFVFLGCREYDFETDAEGHVLPEEPIMVEGSNLGVLRDEELNVLSREAEPLILTPEIGAHLSEPYPILVAKSTLVSLVHRRVACDYVGVKKYDAEGRVNGEVRFLGLFTAEAYDETARSIPLIRRRIAAILEAAGATPGGHTEKALTNLLETWPRDELFQTSSKILHPIIVGALHLIGRPRTRLFVRQDQFDRFVTAIVYVPREAYDTTMRQRITQELVTAYKGRVTRFRPYFDSETLVRVHFEIWLDQGHPLPDLAALEKRIVEIARTWEQGFRSALVQSDLERAHQENARAFIGAFNAAYREAFGPDEAMRDVAAMANLSAAHPILARAYRMERDGADKIRVKIYSRNGSIPLSACVPIFEKMGFFVDFETGFPVRPTERPAEDAPETYWVHDVVMCTSNGAYIDLNDIRTTLEDTFVAVWSGRAENDGFNKLVLCAGASWRDAALIRALAGYRRQSGMEQPQYVQETALSTYPGIARQLLDLFATRFDPAREMSLAERSHAAEKVREEIEMSLRDVSALADDQVL
;
A
#
# COMPACT_ATOMS: atom_id res chain seq x y z
N MET A 1 -10.66 -29.90 33.69
CA MET A 1 -11.85 -30.71 34.04
C MET A 1 -12.16 -30.52 35.51
N THR A 2 -13.02 -29.56 35.80
CA THR A 2 -13.66 -29.39 37.11
C THR A 2 -15.08 -29.92 36.93
N GLU A 3 -15.44 -30.96 37.68
CA GLU A 3 -16.76 -31.56 37.65
C GLU A 3 -17.83 -30.52 38.02
N ILE A 4 -18.78 -30.30 37.11
CA ILE A 4 -19.96 -29.47 37.32
C ILE A 4 -20.92 -30.28 38.22
N PRO A 5 -21.41 -29.75 39.35
CA PRO A 5 -22.40 -30.44 40.16
C PRO A 5 -23.69 -30.61 39.36
N ALA A 6 -24.22 -31.84 39.32
CA ALA A 6 -25.46 -32.20 38.66
C ALA A 6 -26.66 -31.57 39.38
N SER A 7 -27.06 -30.38 38.93
CA SER A 7 -28.29 -29.69 39.31
C SER A 7 -28.47 -28.50 38.38
N SER A 8 -29.32 -28.58 37.35
CA SER A 8 -30.03 -27.40 36.81
C SER A 8 -30.86 -27.71 35.56
N GLU A 9 -32.03 -27.08 35.42
CA GLU A 9 -32.83 -27.13 34.20
C GLU A 9 -32.00 -26.64 32.98
N PRO A 10 -32.26 -27.10 31.73
CA PRO A 10 -31.49 -26.70 30.55
C PRO A 10 -31.27 -25.19 30.41
N ILE A 11 -32.25 -24.38 30.79
CA ILE A 11 -32.17 -22.91 30.74
C ILE A 11 -31.23 -22.29 31.77
N GLU A 12 -31.08 -22.89 32.95
CA GLU A 12 -30.15 -22.40 33.97
C GLU A 12 -28.70 -22.56 33.49
N GLN A 13 -28.40 -23.64 32.74
CA GLN A 13 -27.10 -23.82 32.07
C GLN A 13 -26.81 -22.69 31.07
N VAL A 14 -27.84 -22.19 30.37
CA VAL A 14 -27.72 -21.07 29.43
C VAL A 14 -27.37 -19.78 30.19
N PHE A 15 -28.11 -19.46 31.25
CA PHE A 15 -27.86 -18.25 32.04
C PHE A 15 -26.50 -18.25 32.70
N ASP A 16 -26.06 -19.37 33.26
CA ASP A 16 -24.75 -19.48 33.92
C ASP A 16 -23.59 -19.33 32.94
N GLN A 17 -23.76 -19.77 31.68
CA GLN A 17 -22.75 -19.59 30.63
C GLN A 17 -22.69 -18.14 30.15
N ILE A 18 -23.84 -17.55 29.80
CA ILE A 18 -23.92 -16.15 29.38
C ILE A 18 -23.39 -15.21 30.46
N HIS A 19 -23.72 -15.45 31.72
CA HIS A 19 -23.21 -14.63 32.82
C HIS A 19 -21.67 -14.69 32.92
N ARG A 20 -21.07 -15.88 32.75
CA ARG A 20 -19.61 -16.03 32.77
C ARG A 20 -18.93 -15.36 31.57
N GLU A 21 -19.53 -15.47 30.38
CA GLU A 21 -19.01 -14.87 29.15
C GLU A 21 -19.14 -13.34 29.15
N SER A 22 -20.19 -12.80 29.79
CA SER A 22 -20.52 -11.37 29.80
C SER A 22 -19.39 -10.45 30.29
N GLY A 23 -18.48 -10.93 31.14
CA GLY A 23 -17.36 -10.14 31.66
C GLY A 23 -16.29 -9.78 30.63
N HIS A 24 -16.33 -10.40 29.44
CA HIS A 24 -15.31 -10.26 28.40
C HIS A 24 -15.83 -9.60 27.10
N GLU A 25 -17.11 -9.24 27.06
CA GLU A 25 -17.81 -8.76 25.86
C GLU A 25 -18.14 -7.25 25.92
N ASP A 26 -18.37 -6.60 24.78
CA ASP A 26 -18.89 -5.23 24.75
C ASP A 26 -20.41 -5.20 24.93
N LEU A 27 -20.83 -4.96 26.17
CA LEU A 27 -22.22 -4.87 26.58
C LEU A 27 -22.78 -3.45 26.56
N THR A 28 -22.12 -2.50 25.89
CA THR A 28 -22.58 -1.11 25.84
C THR A 28 -24.03 -1.04 25.40
N GLY A 29 -24.92 -0.52 26.25
CA GLY A 29 -26.35 -0.43 25.97
C GLY A 29 -27.20 -1.68 26.27
N LEU A 30 -26.64 -2.70 26.94
CA LEU A 30 -27.36 -3.88 27.43
C LEU A 30 -27.37 -3.91 28.96
N THR A 31 -28.53 -4.19 29.56
CA THR A 31 -28.65 -4.51 30.98
C THR A 31 -28.53 -6.03 31.22
N GLN A 32 -28.30 -6.42 32.47
CA GLN A 32 -28.32 -7.84 32.86
C GLN A 32 -29.70 -8.48 32.66
N GLU A 33 -30.78 -7.71 32.74
CA GLU A 33 -32.13 -8.19 32.46
C GLU A 33 -32.34 -8.43 30.96
N ASP A 34 -31.80 -7.55 30.10
CA ASP A 34 -31.82 -7.73 28.65
C ASP A 34 -31.12 -9.03 28.24
N LEU A 35 -29.93 -9.30 28.79
CA LEU A 35 -29.19 -10.53 28.53
C LEU A 35 -29.99 -11.77 28.93
N LYS A 36 -30.63 -11.77 30.10
CA LYS A 36 -31.49 -12.88 30.54
C LYS A 36 -32.72 -13.05 29.65
N SER A 37 -33.33 -11.95 29.22
CA SER A 37 -34.49 -11.97 28.32
C SER A 37 -34.12 -12.57 26.95
N LEU A 38 -33.01 -12.10 26.36
CA LEU A 38 -32.46 -12.63 25.12
C LEU A 38 -32.10 -14.12 25.23
N ALA A 39 -31.37 -14.50 26.27
CA ALA A 39 -31.00 -15.88 26.55
C ALA A 39 -32.22 -16.81 26.65
N ARG A 40 -33.29 -16.37 27.33
CA ARG A 40 -34.55 -17.12 27.42
C ARG A 40 -35.19 -17.29 26.05
N ARG A 41 -35.35 -16.21 25.28
CA ARG A 41 -35.96 -16.26 23.94
C ARG A 41 -35.17 -17.09 22.95
N HIS A 42 -33.84 -17.10 23.06
CA HIS A 42 -32.96 -17.94 22.25
C HIS A 42 -33.15 -19.41 22.61
N TRP A 43 -33.18 -19.74 23.90
CA TRP A 43 -33.44 -21.11 24.37
C TRP A 43 -34.84 -21.61 24.02
N ASP A 44 -35.88 -20.79 24.21
CA ASP A 44 -37.25 -21.17 23.90
C ASP A 44 -37.39 -21.53 22.41
N TRP A 45 -36.74 -20.78 21.53
CA TRP A 45 -36.66 -21.11 20.10
C TRP A 45 -35.81 -22.36 19.83
N ALA A 46 -34.69 -22.54 20.55
CA ALA A 46 -33.84 -23.71 20.39
C ALA A 46 -34.58 -25.03 20.68
N VAL A 47 -35.57 -25.01 21.59
CA VAL A 47 -36.41 -26.18 21.90
C VAL A 47 -37.42 -26.48 20.78
N GLU A 48 -37.77 -25.51 19.94
CA GLU A 48 -38.64 -25.72 18.76
C GLU A 48 -37.91 -26.34 17.57
N VAL A 49 -36.58 -26.19 17.51
CA VAL A 49 -35.74 -26.79 16.46
C VAL A 49 -35.69 -28.30 16.65
N ALA A 50 -35.96 -29.05 15.57
CA ALA A 50 -36.00 -30.50 15.63
C ALA A 50 -34.66 -31.09 16.06
N ALA A 51 -34.75 -32.18 16.83
CA ALA A 51 -33.60 -32.92 17.35
C ALA A 51 -32.63 -33.34 16.24
N GLY A 52 -31.43 -32.75 16.22
CA GLY A 52 -30.38 -33.06 15.24
C GLY A 52 -30.28 -32.05 14.10
N ASP A 53 -31.28 -31.19 13.93
CA ASP A 53 -31.27 -30.16 12.89
C ASP A 53 -30.51 -28.90 13.34
N GLN A 54 -30.18 -28.07 12.36
CA GLN A 54 -29.56 -26.77 12.55
C GLN A 54 -30.47 -25.67 12.02
N ASP A 55 -30.57 -24.55 12.72
CA ASP A 55 -31.28 -23.38 12.18
C ASP A 55 -30.59 -22.07 12.58
N VAL A 56 -30.91 -21.03 11.81
CA VAL A 56 -30.32 -19.69 11.89
C VAL A 56 -31.42 -18.66 11.72
N ARG A 57 -31.48 -17.71 12.67
CA ARG A 57 -32.34 -16.53 12.57
C ARG A 57 -31.57 -15.25 12.84
N VAL A 58 -32.08 -14.14 12.30
CA VAL A 58 -31.53 -12.80 12.52
C VAL A 58 -32.65 -11.91 13.03
N LEU A 59 -32.43 -11.32 14.20
CA LEU A 59 -33.32 -10.36 14.85
C LEU A 59 -32.81 -8.95 14.50
N LEU A 60 -33.40 -8.34 13.48
CA LEU A 60 -32.98 -7.03 12.97
C LEU A 60 -33.17 -5.91 14.00
N GLU A 61 -34.31 -5.91 14.67
CA GLU A 61 -34.67 -4.99 15.75
C GLU A 61 -34.79 -5.77 17.05
N ALA A 62 -33.65 -6.13 17.65
CA ALA A 62 -33.68 -6.86 18.90
C ALA A 62 -34.29 -6.01 20.03
N GLU A 63 -35.23 -6.58 20.77
CA GLU A 63 -35.89 -5.93 21.90
C GLU A 63 -35.27 -6.36 23.24
N GLY A 64 -35.24 -5.47 24.22
CA GLY A 64 -34.78 -5.73 25.58
C GLY A 64 -35.79 -6.48 26.44
N ALA A 65 -35.56 -6.48 27.75
CA ALA A 65 -36.48 -7.03 28.74
C ALA A 65 -37.79 -6.24 28.84
N GLU A 66 -37.75 -4.92 28.64
CA GLU A 66 -38.92 -4.02 28.71
C GLU A 66 -39.58 -3.77 27.34
N GLY A 67 -39.18 -4.50 26.28
CA GLY A 67 -39.68 -4.29 24.92
C GLY A 67 -39.08 -3.07 24.21
N ASN A 68 -38.05 -2.46 24.78
CA ASN A 68 -37.29 -1.37 24.16
C ASN A 68 -36.34 -1.89 23.08
N SER A 69 -36.17 -1.14 21.99
CA SER A 69 -35.17 -1.49 20.96
C SER A 69 -33.74 -1.37 21.51
N LEU A 70 -32.92 -2.41 21.28
CA LEU A 70 -31.52 -2.49 21.71
C LEU A 70 -30.54 -1.86 20.69
N SER A 71 -31.07 -1.23 19.63
CA SER A 71 -30.31 -0.57 18.55
C SER A 71 -29.19 -1.44 17.96
N ARG A 72 -29.45 -2.73 17.82
CA ARG A 72 -28.50 -3.73 17.30
C ARG A 72 -29.25 -4.87 16.61
N THR A 73 -28.54 -5.57 15.73
CA THR A 73 -29.01 -6.81 15.14
C THR A 73 -28.40 -8.00 15.88
N ILE A 74 -29.19 -9.06 16.09
CA ILE A 74 -28.73 -10.28 16.76
C ILE A 74 -28.87 -11.46 15.80
N LEU A 75 -27.74 -12.11 15.51
CA LEU A 75 -27.70 -13.39 14.80
C LEU A 75 -27.75 -14.51 15.84
N GLU A 76 -28.70 -15.44 15.70
CA GLU A 76 -28.85 -16.58 16.58
C GLU A 76 -28.79 -17.89 15.78
N THR A 77 -28.03 -18.85 16.28
CA THR A 77 -27.96 -20.21 15.72
C THR A 77 -28.32 -21.25 16.76
N VAL A 78 -28.85 -22.38 16.29
CA VAL A 78 -29.09 -23.59 17.09
C VAL A 78 -28.56 -24.77 16.29
N SER A 79 -27.80 -25.65 16.95
CA SER A 79 -27.20 -26.81 16.30
C SER A 79 -26.81 -27.88 17.33
N PRO A 80 -26.65 -29.16 16.94
CA PRO A 80 -25.93 -30.12 17.77
C PRO A 80 -24.51 -29.62 18.05
N ASP A 81 -24.03 -29.82 19.27
CA ASP A 81 -22.67 -29.40 19.64
C ASP A 81 -21.62 -30.20 18.86
N MET A 82 -20.70 -29.48 18.21
CA MET A 82 -19.61 -30.06 17.41
C MET A 82 -18.47 -29.03 17.23
N PRO A 83 -17.26 -29.47 16.86
CA PRO A 83 -16.14 -28.56 16.62
C PRO A 83 -16.43 -27.49 15.57
N PHE A 84 -15.70 -26.37 15.64
CA PHE A 84 -15.65 -25.27 14.67
C PHE A 84 -16.94 -24.44 14.47
N LEU A 85 -18.02 -24.67 15.23
CA LEU A 85 -19.26 -23.90 15.09
C LEU A 85 -19.03 -22.38 15.23
N VAL A 86 -18.49 -21.95 16.37
CA VAL A 86 -18.24 -20.53 16.67
C VAL A 86 -17.36 -19.88 15.61
N ASP A 87 -16.22 -20.49 15.30
CA ASP A 87 -15.27 -19.91 14.33
C ASP A 87 -15.88 -19.81 12.93
N SER A 88 -16.73 -20.77 12.53
CA SER A 88 -17.42 -20.74 11.23
C SER A 88 -18.45 -19.61 11.14
N VAL A 89 -19.22 -19.38 12.22
CA VAL A 89 -20.18 -18.27 12.32
C VAL A 89 -19.46 -16.92 12.31
N LEU A 90 -18.45 -16.75 13.16
CA LEU A 90 -17.63 -15.53 13.22
C LEU A 90 -16.90 -15.28 11.90
N GLY A 91 -16.41 -16.34 11.25
CA GLY A 91 -15.78 -16.28 9.95
C GLY A 91 -16.71 -15.68 8.90
N GLU A 92 -17.98 -16.12 8.84
CA GLU A 92 -18.96 -15.54 7.91
C GLU A 92 -19.24 -14.07 8.22
N CYS A 93 -19.44 -13.69 9.49
CA CYS A 93 -19.61 -12.29 9.88
C CYS A 93 -18.45 -11.41 9.40
N GLY A 94 -17.22 -11.84 9.66
CA GLY A 94 -16.01 -11.12 9.25
C GLY A 94 -15.82 -11.07 7.73
N ALA A 95 -16.17 -12.13 7.00
CA ALA A 95 -16.10 -12.17 5.53
C ALA A 95 -17.07 -11.19 4.86
N GLN A 96 -18.22 -10.91 5.49
CA GLN A 96 -19.15 -9.87 5.04
C GLN A 96 -18.79 -8.47 5.55
N GLY A 97 -17.75 -8.33 6.38
CA GLY A 97 -17.25 -7.06 6.90
C GLY A 97 -17.99 -6.55 8.15
N PHE A 98 -18.74 -7.41 8.83
CA PHE A 98 -19.44 -7.04 10.06
C PHE A 98 -18.52 -7.17 11.28
N GLU A 99 -18.50 -6.13 12.11
CA GLU A 99 -17.82 -6.13 13.40
C GLU A 99 -18.71 -6.80 14.46
N VAL A 100 -18.14 -7.72 15.23
CA VAL A 100 -18.85 -8.44 16.30
C VAL A 100 -18.65 -7.68 17.61
N ALA A 101 -19.74 -7.18 18.18
CA ALA A 101 -19.72 -6.43 19.44
C ALA A 101 -19.71 -7.36 20.66
N ALA A 102 -20.51 -8.42 20.61
CA ALA A 102 -20.56 -9.44 21.65
C ALA A 102 -20.88 -10.82 21.07
N LEU A 103 -20.35 -11.87 21.68
CA LEU A 103 -20.71 -13.26 21.38
C LEU A 103 -21.01 -14.04 22.66
N PHE A 104 -22.06 -14.86 22.59
CA PHE A 104 -22.38 -15.84 23.61
C PHE A 104 -22.52 -17.24 22.99
N HIS A 105 -21.91 -18.25 23.60
CA HIS A 105 -21.96 -19.64 23.15
C HIS A 105 -22.28 -20.64 24.26
N PRO A 106 -23.52 -20.66 24.78
CA PRO A 106 -23.94 -21.72 25.68
C PRO A 106 -24.00 -23.10 25.00
N ILE A 107 -23.39 -24.08 25.64
CA ILE A 107 -23.56 -25.51 25.32
C ILE A 107 -24.45 -26.13 26.38
N VAL A 108 -25.63 -26.58 25.98
CA VAL A 108 -26.66 -27.12 26.88
C VAL A 108 -26.70 -28.63 26.79
N LYS A 109 -26.45 -29.30 27.92
CA LYS A 109 -26.58 -30.76 28.02
C LYS A 109 -28.02 -31.13 28.34
N LEU A 110 -28.65 -31.86 27.42
CA LEU A 110 -30.00 -32.40 27.59
C LEU A 110 -29.99 -33.66 28.46
N GLN A 111 -31.17 -34.01 29.00
CA GLN A 111 -31.34 -35.18 29.86
C GLN A 111 -31.06 -36.52 29.15
N ASP A 112 -31.18 -36.55 27.82
CA ASP A 112 -30.86 -37.72 26.99
C ASP A 112 -29.37 -37.84 26.63
N GLY A 113 -28.52 -36.96 27.18
CA GLY A 113 -27.08 -36.96 26.99
C GLY A 113 -26.59 -36.22 25.74
N ARG A 114 -27.50 -35.70 24.90
CA ARG A 114 -27.12 -34.86 23.76
C ARG A 114 -26.74 -33.45 24.23
N SER A 115 -25.83 -32.82 23.49
CA SER A 115 -25.45 -31.42 23.70
C SER A 115 -26.00 -30.56 22.56
N VAL A 116 -26.63 -29.45 22.91
CA VAL A 116 -27.09 -28.43 21.95
C VAL A 116 -26.24 -27.19 22.12
N SER A 117 -25.68 -26.72 21.01
CA SER A 117 -24.93 -25.47 20.92
C SER A 117 -25.87 -24.37 20.43
N ILE A 118 -26.01 -23.31 21.23
CA ILE A 118 -26.71 -22.09 20.84
C ILE A 118 -25.70 -20.94 20.78
N ILE A 119 -25.62 -20.23 19.64
CA ILE A 119 -24.67 -19.13 19.45
C ILE A 119 -25.45 -17.85 19.20
N GLN A 120 -25.15 -16.81 19.96
CA GLN A 120 -25.75 -15.49 19.82
C GLN A 120 -24.65 -14.47 19.51
N VAL A 121 -24.76 -13.78 18.38
CA VAL A 121 -23.77 -12.81 17.91
C VAL A 121 -24.44 -11.45 17.78
N HIS A 122 -23.90 -10.45 18.47
CA HIS A 122 -24.38 -9.07 18.44
C HIS A 122 -23.63 -8.27 17.39
N LEU A 123 -24.37 -7.66 16.49
CA LEU A 123 -23.88 -6.94 15.32
C LEU A 123 -24.46 -5.51 15.28
N PRO A 124 -23.82 -4.59 14.55
CA PRO A 124 -24.43 -3.32 14.17
C PRO A 124 -25.80 -3.52 13.50
N ILE A 125 -26.61 -2.46 13.44
CA ILE A 125 -27.90 -2.51 12.74
C ILE A 125 -27.65 -2.83 11.27
N LEU A 126 -28.20 -3.95 10.82
CA LEU A 126 -28.14 -4.38 9.42
C LEU A 126 -29.38 -3.94 8.66
N THR A 127 -29.24 -3.78 7.34
CA THR A 127 -30.38 -3.75 6.43
C THR A 127 -31.00 -5.14 6.29
N HIS A 128 -32.25 -5.23 5.81
CA HIS A 128 -32.90 -6.52 5.54
C HIS A 128 -32.09 -7.38 4.56
N LEU A 129 -31.47 -6.77 3.54
CA LEU A 129 -30.67 -7.49 2.56
C LEU A 129 -29.40 -8.07 3.17
N GLU A 130 -28.71 -7.29 4.01
CA GLU A 130 -27.53 -7.76 4.76
C GLU A 130 -27.88 -8.89 5.72
N ALA A 131 -28.99 -8.77 6.45
CA ALA A 131 -29.45 -9.81 7.37
C ALA A 131 -29.81 -11.13 6.68
N GLU A 132 -30.53 -11.09 5.55
CA GLU A 132 -30.84 -12.30 4.78
C GLU A 132 -29.58 -12.93 4.18
N ARG A 133 -28.66 -12.11 3.65
CA ARG A 133 -27.36 -12.60 3.15
C ARG A 133 -26.53 -13.24 4.26
N LEU A 134 -26.47 -12.64 5.44
CA LEU A 134 -25.77 -13.19 6.60
C LEU A 134 -26.41 -14.51 7.06
N LYS A 135 -27.73 -14.54 7.21
CA LYS A 135 -28.49 -15.73 7.59
C LYS A 135 -28.21 -16.89 6.64
N GLN A 136 -28.22 -16.63 5.33
CA GLN A 136 -27.93 -17.66 4.33
C GLN A 136 -26.48 -18.13 4.38
N GLY A 137 -25.52 -17.22 4.44
CA GLY A 137 -24.09 -17.57 4.54
C GLY A 137 -23.76 -18.37 5.79
N VAL A 138 -24.38 -18.04 6.93
CA VAL A 138 -24.20 -18.79 8.20
C VAL A 138 -24.84 -20.18 8.09
N ARG A 139 -26.02 -20.30 7.48
CA ARG A 139 -26.65 -21.61 7.24
C ARG A 139 -25.77 -22.51 6.38
N GLU A 140 -25.18 -21.98 5.31
CA GLU A 140 -24.24 -22.70 4.45
C GLU A 140 -22.97 -23.11 5.22
N ALA A 141 -22.41 -22.22 6.03
CA ALA A 141 -21.24 -22.51 6.86
C ALA A 141 -21.50 -23.64 7.86
N LEU A 142 -22.66 -23.63 8.53
CA LEU A 142 -23.06 -24.69 9.46
C LEU A 142 -23.30 -26.03 8.76
N ALA A 143 -23.91 -26.01 7.55
CA ALA A 143 -24.09 -27.20 6.74
C ALA A 143 -22.75 -27.83 6.31
N HIS A 144 -21.80 -27.00 5.85
CA HIS A 144 -20.45 -27.44 5.53
C HIS A 144 -19.73 -28.01 6.75
N ASN A 145 -19.88 -27.38 7.93
CA ASN A 145 -19.31 -27.89 9.17
C ASN A 145 -19.88 -29.27 9.53
N ALA A 146 -21.20 -29.43 9.44
CA ALA A 146 -21.88 -30.68 9.77
C ALA A 146 -21.39 -31.85 8.89
N VAL A 147 -21.27 -31.65 7.56
CA VAL A 147 -20.78 -32.72 6.67
C VAL A 147 -19.29 -33.01 6.86
N ALA A 148 -18.46 -31.99 7.10
CA ALA A 148 -17.04 -32.18 7.37
C ALA A 148 -16.80 -32.96 8.68
N VAL A 149 -17.54 -32.63 9.74
CA VAL A 149 -17.47 -33.34 11.03
C VAL A 149 -18.03 -34.76 10.91
N ALA A 150 -19.16 -34.96 10.23
CA ALA A 150 -19.75 -36.28 10.04
C ALA A 150 -18.82 -37.25 9.29
N ASP A 151 -18.06 -36.74 8.31
CA ASP A 151 -17.12 -37.52 7.51
C ASP A 151 -15.67 -37.48 8.00
N PHE A 152 -15.41 -36.87 9.17
CA PHE A 152 -14.06 -36.75 9.69
C PHE A 152 -13.35 -38.12 9.83
N GLU A 153 -13.99 -39.09 10.47
CA GLU A 153 -13.43 -40.44 10.62
C GLU A 153 -13.33 -41.20 9.29
N PRO A 154 -14.34 -41.19 8.39
CA PRO A 154 -14.17 -41.68 7.01
C PRO A 154 -12.99 -41.08 6.25
N MET A 155 -12.78 -39.76 6.31
CA MET A 155 -11.65 -39.09 5.67
C MET A 155 -10.31 -39.51 6.28
N ARG A 156 -10.23 -39.65 7.61
CA ARG A 156 -9.05 -40.19 8.29
C ARG A 156 -8.76 -41.64 7.87
N ALA A 157 -9.80 -42.47 7.76
CA ALA A 157 -9.66 -43.83 7.28
C ALA A 157 -9.13 -43.88 5.84
N ARG A 158 -9.62 -43.00 4.96
CA ARG A 158 -9.11 -42.86 3.58
C ARG A 158 -7.63 -42.45 3.57
N MET A 159 -7.22 -41.51 4.42
CA MET A 159 -5.82 -41.12 4.58
C MET A 159 -4.93 -42.29 5.04
N GLN A 160 -5.41 -43.11 5.98
CA GLN A 160 -4.68 -44.33 6.42
C GLN A 160 -4.57 -45.38 5.31
N GLN A 161 -5.59 -45.53 4.47
CA GLN A 161 -5.53 -46.41 3.30
C GLN A 161 -4.47 -45.93 2.30
N GLU A 162 -4.36 -44.62 2.05
CA GLU A 162 -3.33 -44.06 1.18
C GLU A 162 -1.92 -44.21 1.75
N ILE A 163 -1.76 -44.07 3.07
CA ILE A 163 -0.50 -44.37 3.75
C ILE A 163 -0.08 -45.82 3.50
N ALA A 164 -0.98 -46.78 3.76
CA ALA A 164 -0.71 -48.20 3.57
C ALA A 164 -0.43 -48.56 2.09
N ARG A 165 -1.18 -47.92 1.16
CA ARG A 165 -0.97 -48.09 -0.27
C ARG A 165 0.42 -47.61 -0.68
N LEU A 166 0.81 -46.40 -0.28
CA LEU A 166 2.13 -45.84 -0.60
C LEU A 166 3.28 -46.66 0.01
N GLU A 167 3.13 -47.19 1.22
CA GLU A 167 4.12 -48.09 1.83
C GLU A 167 4.39 -49.34 0.96
N GLY A 168 3.38 -49.83 0.24
CA GLY A 168 3.48 -50.98 -0.68
C GLY A 168 3.99 -50.65 -2.08
N VAL A 169 4.20 -49.38 -2.42
CA VAL A 169 4.66 -48.96 -3.75
C VAL A 169 6.16 -49.20 -3.90
N SER A 170 6.54 -49.99 -4.91
CA SER A 170 7.94 -50.40 -5.15
C SER A 170 8.66 -49.61 -6.26
N HIS A 171 7.95 -48.91 -7.13
CA HIS A 171 8.54 -48.13 -8.24
C HIS A 171 9.05 -46.74 -7.81
N LEU A 172 8.67 -46.27 -6.61
CA LEU A 172 9.19 -45.03 -6.02
C LEU A 172 10.53 -45.28 -5.33
N LYS A 173 11.40 -44.27 -5.31
CA LYS A 173 12.62 -44.34 -4.48
C LYS A 173 12.22 -44.41 -3.01
N ASP A 174 12.90 -45.23 -2.22
CA ASP A 174 12.60 -45.41 -0.79
C ASP A 174 12.52 -44.07 -0.05
N MET A 175 13.48 -43.16 -0.28
CA MET A 175 13.47 -41.83 0.34
C MET A 175 12.27 -40.95 -0.07
N ASP A 176 11.76 -41.09 -1.30
CA ASP A 176 10.57 -40.37 -1.76
C ASP A 176 9.31 -40.93 -1.10
N ARG A 177 9.19 -42.26 -1.07
CA ARG A 177 8.08 -42.98 -0.43
C ARG A 177 8.02 -42.71 1.07
N ASP A 178 9.15 -42.89 1.77
CA ASP A 178 9.20 -42.80 3.23
C ASP A 178 8.92 -41.37 3.71
N GLU A 179 9.39 -40.35 2.98
CA GLU A 179 9.08 -38.95 3.28
C GLU A 179 7.61 -38.61 3.03
N ALA A 180 7.01 -39.12 1.95
CA ALA A 180 5.59 -38.95 1.67
C ALA A 180 4.71 -39.61 2.74
N VAL A 181 5.04 -40.84 3.13
CA VAL A 181 4.37 -41.56 4.22
C VAL A 181 4.51 -40.80 5.53
N ALA A 182 5.70 -40.27 5.84
CA ALA A 182 5.91 -39.46 7.03
C ALA A 182 5.04 -38.20 7.02
N PHE A 183 4.89 -37.54 5.86
CA PHE A 183 4.02 -36.38 5.70
C PHE A 183 2.54 -36.70 5.91
N LEU A 184 2.01 -37.77 5.29
CA LEU A 184 0.61 -38.16 5.48
C LEU A 184 0.32 -38.59 6.93
N LYS A 185 1.26 -39.29 7.57
CA LYS A 185 1.18 -39.62 9.01
C LYS A 185 1.20 -38.37 9.89
N TRP A 186 1.98 -37.36 9.50
CA TRP A 186 2.01 -36.07 10.18
C TRP A 186 0.66 -35.35 10.03
N LEU A 187 0.09 -35.22 8.82
CA LEU A 187 -1.26 -34.65 8.63
C LEU A 187 -2.32 -35.34 9.51
N SER A 188 -2.24 -36.67 9.63
CA SER A 188 -3.18 -37.49 10.42
C SER A 188 -3.09 -37.27 11.94
N ARG A 189 -2.04 -36.60 12.43
CA ARG A 189 -1.77 -36.32 13.85
C ARG A 189 -2.05 -34.84 14.16
N GLU A 190 -3.28 -34.39 13.88
CA GLU A 190 -3.77 -33.05 14.26
C GLU A 190 -3.06 -31.87 13.57
N HIS A 191 -2.24 -32.13 12.55
CA HIS A 191 -1.61 -31.08 11.73
C HIS A 191 -2.47 -30.62 10.54
N PHE A 192 -3.63 -31.26 10.33
CA PHE A 192 -4.55 -30.96 9.23
C PHE A 192 -6.01 -31.12 9.65
N VAL A 193 -6.82 -30.08 9.44
CA VAL A 193 -8.29 -30.15 9.56
C VAL A 193 -8.84 -30.67 8.25
N PHE A 194 -9.43 -31.86 8.27
CA PHE A 194 -10.05 -32.48 7.09
C PHE A 194 -11.41 -31.84 6.81
N LEU A 195 -11.59 -31.32 5.59
CA LEU A 195 -12.85 -30.73 5.15
C LEU A 195 -13.54 -31.57 4.09
N GLY A 196 -12.78 -32.21 3.20
CA GLY A 196 -13.33 -33.10 2.19
C GLY A 196 -12.28 -34.00 1.55
N CYS A 197 -12.74 -35.06 0.89
CA CYS A 197 -11.88 -35.95 0.11
C CYS A 197 -12.60 -36.40 -1.17
N ARG A 198 -11.84 -36.59 -2.26
CA ARG A 198 -12.30 -37.21 -3.50
C ARG A 198 -11.21 -38.07 -4.13
N GLU A 199 -11.60 -39.05 -4.91
CA GLU A 199 -10.69 -39.83 -5.75
C GLU A 199 -10.97 -39.60 -7.22
N TYR A 200 -9.90 -39.46 -7.99
CA TYR A 200 -9.94 -39.29 -9.44
C TYR A 200 -9.04 -40.31 -10.12
N ASP A 201 -9.48 -40.78 -11.27
CA ASP A 201 -8.67 -41.51 -12.24
C ASP A 201 -8.32 -40.59 -13.41
N PHE A 202 -7.13 -40.77 -13.99
CA PHE A 202 -6.66 -40.01 -15.14
C PHE A 202 -6.67 -40.89 -16.38
N GLU A 203 -7.19 -40.36 -17.48
CA GLU A 203 -7.04 -41.01 -18.78
C GLU A 203 -5.60 -40.86 -19.28
N THR A 204 -5.10 -41.90 -19.94
CA THR A 204 -3.71 -41.97 -20.41
C THR A 204 -3.64 -42.33 -21.89
N ASP A 205 -2.64 -41.79 -22.60
CA ASP A 205 -2.34 -42.16 -23.98
C ASP A 205 -1.73 -43.58 -24.08
N ALA A 206 -1.45 -44.05 -25.29
CA ALA A 206 -0.87 -45.38 -25.52
C ALA A 206 0.54 -45.53 -24.92
N GLU A 207 1.24 -44.41 -24.74
CA GLU A 207 2.55 -44.31 -24.12
C GLU A 207 2.47 -44.22 -22.58
N GLY A 208 1.26 -44.01 -22.03
CA GLY A 208 0.97 -43.89 -20.60
C GLY A 208 1.17 -42.48 -20.02
N HIS A 209 1.19 -41.44 -20.87
CA HIS A 209 1.10 -40.06 -20.41
C HIS A 209 -0.34 -39.67 -20.15
N VAL A 210 -0.55 -38.88 -19.10
CA VAL A 210 -1.87 -38.35 -18.76
C VAL A 210 -2.39 -37.45 -19.89
N LEU A 211 -3.59 -37.77 -20.39
CA LEU A 211 -4.26 -36.99 -21.42
C LEU A 211 -4.72 -35.64 -20.86
N PRO A 212 -4.78 -34.58 -21.70
CA PRO A 212 -5.29 -33.27 -21.31
C PRO A 212 -6.82 -33.27 -21.28
N GLU A 213 -7.39 -34.21 -20.54
CA GLU A 213 -8.82 -34.39 -20.35
C GLU A 213 -9.20 -34.17 -18.90
N GLU A 214 -10.49 -34.18 -18.64
CA GLU A 214 -11.05 -33.99 -17.32
C GLU A 214 -10.81 -35.24 -16.46
N PRO A 215 -10.27 -35.12 -15.23
CA PRO A 215 -10.15 -36.25 -14.32
C PRO A 215 -11.50 -36.93 -14.07
N ILE A 216 -11.54 -38.26 -14.15
CA ILE A 216 -12.76 -39.04 -13.94
C ILE A 216 -12.94 -39.26 -12.44
N MET A 217 -13.97 -38.67 -11.86
CA MET A 217 -14.30 -38.84 -10.44
C MET A 217 -14.78 -40.27 -10.16
N VAL A 218 -14.22 -40.90 -9.12
CA VAL A 218 -14.61 -42.27 -8.72
C VAL A 218 -15.89 -42.22 -7.90
N GLU A 219 -16.94 -42.91 -8.38
CA GLU A 219 -18.24 -42.96 -7.72
C GLU A 219 -18.14 -43.46 -6.27
N GLY A 220 -18.79 -42.76 -5.34
CA GLY A 220 -18.80 -43.10 -3.91
C GLY A 220 -17.52 -42.74 -3.14
N SER A 221 -16.54 -42.08 -3.78
CA SER A 221 -15.29 -41.63 -3.12
C SER A 221 -15.41 -40.28 -2.39
N ASN A 222 -16.51 -39.55 -2.65
CA ASN A 222 -16.72 -38.17 -2.22
C ASN A 222 -17.11 -38.09 -0.73
N LEU A 223 -16.33 -37.35 0.06
CA LEU A 223 -16.52 -37.19 1.51
C LEU A 223 -16.44 -35.71 1.94
N GLY A 224 -17.09 -35.39 3.05
CA GLY A 224 -17.11 -34.07 3.68
C GLY A 224 -17.81 -33.02 2.81
N VAL A 225 -17.25 -31.81 2.74
CA VAL A 225 -17.79 -30.75 1.87
C VAL A 225 -17.75 -31.16 0.39
N LEU A 226 -16.84 -32.06 0.01
CA LEU A 226 -16.72 -32.55 -1.35
C LEU A 226 -17.74 -33.62 -1.73
N ARG A 227 -18.75 -33.89 -0.89
CA ARG A 227 -19.96 -34.62 -1.30
C ARG A 227 -20.73 -33.90 -2.41
N ASP A 228 -20.70 -32.57 -2.41
CA ASP A 228 -21.31 -31.75 -3.46
C ASP A 228 -20.42 -31.75 -4.69
N GLU A 229 -20.74 -32.59 -5.68
CA GLU A 229 -19.97 -32.79 -6.91
C GLU A 229 -19.71 -31.50 -7.70
N GLU A 230 -20.54 -30.47 -7.53
CA GLU A 230 -20.41 -29.16 -8.18
C GLU A 230 -19.33 -28.26 -7.51
N LEU A 231 -18.85 -28.62 -6.29
CA LEU A 231 -17.80 -27.87 -5.62
C LEU A 231 -16.41 -28.16 -6.21
N ASN A 232 -15.82 -27.10 -6.77
CA ASN A 232 -14.58 -27.16 -7.52
C ASN A 232 -13.37 -26.75 -6.67
N VAL A 233 -12.41 -27.67 -6.48
CA VAL A 233 -11.23 -27.46 -5.61
C VAL A 233 -10.14 -26.64 -6.30
N LEU A 234 -9.89 -26.89 -7.58
CA LEU A 234 -8.88 -26.20 -8.39
C LEU A 234 -9.59 -25.55 -9.57
N SER A 235 -10.29 -24.46 -9.31
CA SER A 235 -11.01 -23.73 -10.36
C SER A 235 -10.13 -22.64 -10.94
N ARG A 236 -10.04 -22.55 -12.28
CA ARG A 236 -9.77 -21.26 -12.94
C ARG A 236 -11.07 -20.50 -13.20
N GLU A 237 -12.19 -21.21 -13.32
CA GLU A 237 -13.58 -20.73 -13.10
C GLU A 237 -14.67 -21.85 -13.09
N ALA A 238 -14.38 -23.09 -13.49
CA ALA A 238 -15.12 -24.31 -13.11
C ALA A 238 -14.18 -25.52 -13.26
N GLU A 239 -14.34 -26.57 -12.46
CA GLU A 239 -13.78 -27.86 -12.84
C GLU A 239 -14.50 -28.39 -14.08
N PRO A 240 -13.83 -29.30 -14.78
CA PRO A 240 -12.49 -29.80 -14.50
C PRO A 240 -11.38 -28.94 -15.09
N LEU A 241 -10.32 -28.80 -14.30
CA LEU A 241 -9.03 -28.30 -14.76
C LEU A 241 -8.58 -29.23 -15.90
N ILE A 242 -8.75 -28.81 -17.15
CA ILE A 242 -8.12 -29.49 -18.28
C ILE A 242 -6.66 -29.67 -17.89
N LEU A 243 -6.20 -30.92 -17.80
CA LEU A 243 -4.83 -31.26 -17.42
C LEU A 243 -3.89 -30.75 -18.52
N THR A 244 -3.56 -29.46 -18.49
CA THR A 244 -2.71 -28.87 -19.52
C THR A 244 -1.38 -29.62 -19.60
N PRO A 245 -0.68 -29.58 -20.74
CA PRO A 245 0.61 -30.28 -20.89
C PRO A 245 1.60 -29.96 -19.77
N GLU A 246 1.57 -28.74 -19.21
CA GLU A 246 2.37 -28.32 -18.06
C GLU A 246 1.97 -29.04 -16.76
N ILE A 247 0.66 -29.22 -16.54
CA ILE A 247 0.12 -29.98 -15.40
C ILE A 247 0.45 -31.47 -15.55
N GLY A 248 0.29 -32.05 -16.74
CA GLY A 248 0.66 -33.44 -17.04
C GLY A 248 2.15 -33.72 -16.83
N ALA A 249 3.02 -32.81 -17.27
CA ALA A 249 4.46 -32.89 -17.02
C ALA A 249 4.79 -32.82 -15.52
N HIS A 250 4.04 -32.04 -14.74
CA HIS A 250 4.22 -31.96 -13.29
C HIS A 250 3.66 -33.19 -12.55
N LEU A 251 2.52 -33.74 -12.98
CA LEU A 251 2.02 -35.02 -12.47
C LEU A 251 3.04 -36.14 -12.72
N SER A 252 3.80 -36.05 -13.82
CA SER A 252 4.90 -36.95 -14.14
C SER A 252 6.17 -36.76 -13.28
N GLU A 253 6.22 -35.75 -12.39
CA GLU A 253 7.32 -35.61 -11.43
C GLU A 253 7.36 -36.80 -10.45
N PRO A 254 8.56 -37.28 -10.07
CA PRO A 254 8.73 -38.54 -9.34
C PRO A 254 8.23 -38.53 -7.89
N TYR A 255 7.88 -37.36 -7.34
CA TYR A 255 7.42 -37.27 -5.96
C TYR A 255 5.90 -37.53 -5.86
N PRO A 256 5.44 -38.39 -4.92
CA PRO A 256 4.06 -38.88 -4.91
C PRO A 256 3.03 -37.94 -4.27
N ILE A 257 3.46 -36.86 -3.63
CA ILE A 257 2.56 -35.90 -2.98
C ILE A 257 2.62 -34.55 -3.70
N LEU A 258 1.45 -33.99 -3.95
CA LEU A 258 1.27 -32.61 -4.40
C LEU A 258 0.61 -31.79 -3.29
N VAL A 259 1.13 -30.60 -3.03
CA VAL A 259 0.52 -29.64 -2.09
C VAL A 259 0.33 -28.32 -2.79
N ALA A 260 -0.90 -27.81 -2.80
CA ALA A 260 -1.25 -26.54 -3.43
C ALA A 260 -2.31 -25.80 -2.61
N LYS A 261 -2.45 -24.49 -2.83
CA LYS A 261 -3.65 -23.77 -2.39
C LYS A 261 -4.81 -24.04 -3.33
N SER A 262 -5.98 -24.29 -2.78
CA SER A 262 -7.26 -24.38 -3.48
C SER A 262 -7.81 -22.97 -3.77
N THR A 263 -8.66 -22.87 -4.77
CA THR A 263 -9.46 -21.66 -5.03
C THR A 263 -10.72 -21.61 -4.16
N LEU A 264 -11.09 -22.73 -3.55
CA LEU A 264 -12.17 -22.82 -2.59
C LEU A 264 -11.76 -22.14 -1.29
N VAL A 265 -12.60 -21.25 -0.78
CA VAL A 265 -12.45 -20.64 0.53
C VAL A 265 -13.23 -21.49 1.54
N SER A 266 -12.59 -21.87 2.65
CA SER A 266 -13.26 -22.66 3.68
C SER A 266 -14.39 -21.86 4.32
N LEU A 267 -15.57 -22.46 4.40
CA LEU A 267 -16.67 -21.96 5.24
C LEU A 267 -16.56 -22.46 6.69
N VAL A 268 -15.73 -23.46 6.93
CA VAL A 268 -15.52 -24.12 8.22
C VAL A 268 -14.27 -23.59 8.90
N HIS A 269 -14.36 -23.34 10.21
CA HIS A 269 -13.30 -22.84 11.07
C HIS A 269 -12.80 -21.43 10.70
N ARG A 270 -12.06 -21.24 9.59
CA ARG A 270 -11.54 -19.92 9.19
C ARG A 270 -11.70 -19.64 7.71
N ARG A 271 -12.03 -18.39 7.37
CA ARG A 271 -12.23 -17.90 5.99
C ARG A 271 -10.91 -17.68 5.26
N VAL A 272 -10.31 -18.78 4.82
CA VAL A 272 -9.07 -18.79 4.05
C VAL A 272 -9.19 -19.78 2.90
N ALA A 273 -8.40 -19.56 1.84
CA ALA A 273 -8.22 -20.55 0.79
C ALA A 273 -7.78 -21.90 1.38
N CYS A 274 -8.47 -22.96 1.00
CA CYS A 274 -8.19 -24.31 1.49
C CYS A 274 -6.83 -24.82 1.02
N ASP A 275 -6.28 -25.75 1.77
CA ASP A 275 -5.09 -26.52 1.42
C ASP A 275 -5.51 -27.80 0.71
N TYR A 276 -4.91 -28.04 -0.45
CA TYR A 276 -5.07 -29.24 -1.26
C TYR A 276 -3.85 -30.13 -1.09
N VAL A 277 -4.07 -31.39 -0.75
CA VAL A 277 -3.05 -32.45 -0.69
C VAL A 277 -3.47 -33.59 -1.62
N GLY A 278 -2.78 -33.71 -2.76
CA GLY A 278 -2.98 -34.78 -3.73
C GLY A 278 -2.00 -35.92 -3.48
N VAL A 279 -2.52 -37.15 -3.40
CA VAL A 279 -1.73 -38.38 -3.30
C VAL A 279 -1.83 -39.12 -4.64
N LYS A 280 -0.73 -39.18 -5.39
CA LYS A 280 -0.70 -39.80 -6.72
C LYS A 280 -0.95 -41.31 -6.65
N LYS A 281 -1.81 -41.82 -7.53
CA LYS A 281 -1.99 -43.24 -7.81
C LYS A 281 -1.12 -43.64 -9.00
N TYR A 282 -0.72 -44.91 -9.01
CA TYR A 282 0.18 -45.44 -10.02
C TYR A 282 -0.36 -46.75 -10.58
N ASP A 283 -0.12 -46.98 -11.87
CA ASP A 283 -0.37 -48.25 -12.55
C ASP A 283 0.72 -49.29 -12.22
N ALA A 284 0.62 -50.48 -12.84
CA ALA A 284 1.56 -51.57 -12.64
C ALA A 284 2.98 -51.26 -13.14
N GLU A 285 3.10 -50.36 -14.13
CA GLU A 285 4.35 -49.90 -14.71
C GLU A 285 4.97 -48.71 -13.93
N GLY A 286 4.28 -48.19 -12.91
CA GLY A 286 4.73 -47.08 -12.08
C GLY A 286 4.45 -45.70 -12.66
N ARG A 287 3.53 -45.60 -13.62
CA ARG A 287 3.06 -44.33 -14.21
C ARG A 287 1.84 -43.83 -13.47
N VAL A 288 1.67 -42.51 -13.42
CA VAL A 288 0.56 -41.89 -12.69
C VAL A 288 -0.75 -42.10 -13.44
N ASN A 289 -1.76 -42.67 -12.78
CA ASN A 289 -3.07 -42.99 -13.37
C ASN A 289 -4.26 -42.43 -12.59
N GLY A 290 -4.01 -41.59 -11.59
CA GLY A 290 -5.05 -40.97 -10.78
C GLY A 290 -4.50 -40.28 -9.55
N GLU A 291 -5.39 -39.79 -8.69
CA GLU A 291 -5.04 -39.21 -7.41
C GLU A 291 -6.15 -39.36 -6.36
N VAL A 292 -5.76 -39.32 -5.08
CA VAL A 292 -6.66 -39.08 -3.97
C VAL A 292 -6.41 -37.68 -3.44
N ARG A 293 -7.45 -36.87 -3.44
CA ARG A 293 -7.43 -35.47 -3.11
C ARG A 293 -8.01 -35.24 -1.73
N PHE A 294 -7.18 -34.75 -0.81
CA PHE A 294 -7.62 -34.27 0.49
C PHE A 294 -7.68 -32.75 0.48
N LEU A 295 -8.82 -32.21 0.90
CA LEU A 295 -9.06 -30.79 1.08
C LEU A 295 -9.17 -30.49 2.56
N GLY A 296 -8.50 -29.43 3.00
CA GLY A 296 -8.51 -29.07 4.41
C GLY A 296 -7.79 -27.79 4.74
N LEU A 297 -7.39 -27.64 5.99
CA LEU A 297 -6.62 -26.51 6.49
C LEU A 297 -5.46 -27.00 7.34
N PHE A 298 -4.24 -26.51 7.11
CA PHE A 298 -3.15 -26.73 8.07
C PHE A 298 -3.49 -26.08 9.43
N THR A 299 -3.31 -26.80 10.53
CA THR A 299 -3.60 -26.28 11.88
C THR A 299 -2.59 -25.23 12.33
N ALA A 300 -2.88 -24.49 13.40
CA ALA A 300 -1.92 -23.55 13.98
C ALA A 300 -0.61 -24.26 14.37
N GLU A 301 -0.70 -25.46 14.92
CA GLU A 301 0.46 -26.30 15.27
C GLU A 301 1.34 -26.62 14.06
N ALA A 302 0.74 -26.87 12.90
CA ALA A 302 1.47 -27.05 11.65
C ALA A 302 2.27 -25.80 11.21
N TYR A 303 1.85 -24.60 11.62
CA TYR A 303 2.57 -23.35 11.34
C TYR A 303 3.61 -23.01 12.42
N ASP A 304 3.40 -23.43 13.66
CA ASP A 304 4.27 -23.13 14.80
C ASP A 304 5.40 -24.16 15.00
N GLU A 305 5.24 -25.37 14.46
CA GLU A 305 6.30 -26.38 14.46
C GLU A 305 7.53 -25.91 13.67
N THR A 306 8.72 -26.36 14.11
CA THR A 306 9.98 -26.04 13.43
C THR A 306 9.95 -26.51 11.98
N ALA A 307 10.25 -25.63 11.02
CA ALA A 307 10.17 -25.96 9.59
C ALA A 307 11.03 -27.18 9.20
N ARG A 308 12.11 -27.42 9.95
CA ARG A 308 13.03 -28.56 9.77
C ARG A 308 12.53 -29.89 10.33
N SER A 309 11.47 -29.94 11.13
CA SER A 309 10.86 -31.20 11.57
C SER A 309 9.67 -31.62 10.70
N ILE A 310 9.02 -30.66 10.04
CA ILE A 310 7.88 -30.91 9.15
C ILE A 310 8.33 -31.73 7.94
N PRO A 311 7.77 -32.95 7.71
CA PRO A 311 8.06 -33.74 6.52
C PRO A 311 7.71 -32.96 5.24
N LEU A 312 8.32 -33.32 4.10
CA LEU A 312 8.32 -32.54 2.85
C LEU A 312 9.12 -31.24 2.94
N ILE A 313 8.85 -30.38 3.93
CA ILE A 313 9.58 -29.11 4.11
C ILE A 313 11.03 -29.38 4.52
N ARG A 314 11.27 -30.23 5.53
CA ARG A 314 12.62 -30.56 6.03
C ARG A 314 13.55 -31.04 4.92
N ARG A 315 13.01 -31.83 3.97
CA ARG A 315 13.75 -32.32 2.82
C ARG A 315 14.07 -31.21 1.83
N ARG A 316 13.12 -30.30 1.57
CA ARG A 316 13.36 -29.12 0.72
C ARG A 316 14.42 -28.20 1.33
N ILE A 317 14.37 -27.98 2.65
CA ILE A 317 15.38 -27.23 3.39
C ILE A 317 16.76 -27.89 3.26
N ALA A 318 16.85 -29.21 3.49
CA ALA A 318 18.10 -29.94 3.35
C ALA A 318 18.70 -29.81 1.94
N ALA A 319 17.86 -29.95 0.90
CA ALA A 319 18.28 -29.76 -0.49
C ALA A 319 18.78 -28.34 -0.79
N ILE A 320 18.17 -27.31 -0.18
CA ILE A 320 18.62 -25.92 -0.33
C ILE A 320 19.95 -25.69 0.39
N LEU A 321 20.13 -26.22 1.59
CA LEU A 321 21.38 -26.10 2.35
C LEU A 321 22.55 -26.77 1.61
N GLU A 322 22.30 -27.96 1.04
CA GLU A 322 23.29 -28.68 0.23
C GLU A 322 23.63 -27.89 -1.05
N ALA A 323 22.63 -27.43 -1.79
CA ALA A 323 22.83 -26.67 -3.03
C ALA A 323 23.52 -25.31 -2.80
N ALA A 324 23.31 -24.68 -1.64
CA ALA A 324 23.97 -23.44 -1.26
C ALA A 324 25.43 -23.64 -0.82
N GLY A 325 25.91 -24.89 -0.68
CA GLY A 325 27.26 -25.21 -0.22
C GLY A 325 27.52 -24.75 1.22
N ALA A 326 26.50 -24.69 2.05
CA ALA A 326 26.62 -24.22 3.42
C ALA A 326 27.39 -25.24 4.28
N THR A 327 28.54 -24.82 4.84
CA THR A 327 29.31 -25.68 5.74
C THR A 327 28.55 -25.92 7.05
N PRO A 328 28.44 -27.18 7.54
CA PRO A 328 27.82 -27.48 8.83
C PRO A 328 28.45 -26.66 9.98
N GLY A 329 27.61 -26.06 10.82
CA GLY A 329 27.96 -25.17 11.92
C GLY A 329 28.39 -23.75 11.51
N GLY A 330 28.49 -23.47 10.20
CA GLY A 330 28.96 -22.20 9.65
C GLY A 330 27.95 -21.06 9.79
N HIS A 331 28.42 -19.83 9.59
CA HIS A 331 27.56 -18.63 9.62
C HIS A 331 26.45 -18.69 8.56
N THR A 332 26.79 -19.13 7.34
CA THR A 332 25.86 -19.25 6.21
C THR A 332 24.71 -20.23 6.51
N GLU A 333 25.01 -21.40 7.09
CA GLU A 333 24.00 -22.40 7.45
C GLU A 333 23.03 -21.84 8.50
N LYS A 334 23.56 -21.17 9.54
CA LYS A 334 22.72 -20.56 10.59
C LYS A 334 21.80 -19.48 10.02
N ALA A 335 22.34 -18.62 9.15
CA ALA A 335 21.55 -17.56 8.50
C ALA A 335 20.46 -18.13 7.58
N LEU A 336 20.79 -19.12 6.74
CA LEU A 336 19.81 -19.81 5.89
C LEU A 336 18.74 -20.53 6.72
N THR A 337 19.15 -21.17 7.81
CA THR A 337 18.24 -21.86 8.72
C THR A 337 17.24 -20.88 9.32
N ASN A 338 17.70 -19.75 9.87
CA ASN A 338 16.82 -18.73 10.45
C ASN A 338 15.89 -18.12 9.40
N LEU A 339 16.39 -17.88 8.18
CA LEU A 339 15.61 -17.35 7.07
C LEU A 339 14.49 -18.32 6.64
N LEU A 340 14.81 -19.61 6.52
CA LEU A 340 13.84 -20.67 6.17
C LEU A 340 12.83 -20.91 7.30
N GLU A 341 13.27 -20.83 8.55
CA GLU A 341 12.40 -20.99 9.73
C GLU A 341 11.34 -19.89 9.82
N THR A 342 11.67 -18.68 9.36
CA THR A 342 10.76 -17.53 9.35
C THR A 342 10.05 -17.37 8.00
N TRP A 343 10.38 -18.17 6.99
CA TRP A 343 9.76 -18.08 5.66
C TRP A 343 8.26 -18.41 5.73
N PRO A 344 7.41 -17.80 4.87
CA PRO A 344 6.00 -18.18 4.83
C PRO A 344 5.86 -19.69 4.57
N ARG A 345 5.22 -20.42 5.49
CA ARG A 345 5.10 -21.89 5.41
C ARG A 345 4.39 -22.33 4.13
N ASP A 346 3.37 -21.58 3.71
CA ASP A 346 2.66 -21.82 2.46
C ASP A 346 3.60 -21.83 1.25
N GLU A 347 4.65 -21.00 1.23
CA GLU A 347 5.66 -21.00 0.16
C GLU A 347 6.57 -22.24 0.26
N LEU A 348 6.93 -22.67 1.46
CA LEU A 348 7.73 -23.89 1.67
C LEU A 348 6.99 -25.15 1.25
N PHE A 349 5.66 -25.21 1.41
CA PHE A 349 4.81 -26.32 0.98
C PHE A 349 4.55 -26.35 -0.53
N GLN A 350 4.41 -25.19 -1.17
CA GLN A 350 4.02 -25.11 -2.59
C GLN A 350 5.21 -25.02 -3.55
N THR A 351 6.39 -24.60 -3.08
CA THR A 351 7.53 -24.31 -3.96
C THR A 351 8.55 -25.45 -3.96
N SER A 352 8.89 -25.95 -5.14
CA SER A 352 10.00 -26.91 -5.28
C SER A 352 11.33 -26.30 -4.86
N SER A 353 12.27 -27.12 -4.38
CA SER A 353 13.61 -26.64 -3.99
C SER A 353 14.35 -25.94 -5.13
N LYS A 354 14.10 -26.33 -6.38
CA LYS A 354 14.69 -25.70 -7.58
C LYS A 354 14.28 -24.24 -7.75
N ILE A 355 13.02 -23.91 -7.50
CA ILE A 355 12.50 -22.53 -7.58
C ILE A 355 12.82 -21.76 -6.29
N LEU A 356 12.72 -22.43 -5.15
CA LEU A 356 12.93 -21.81 -3.84
C LEU A 356 14.40 -21.45 -3.59
N HIS A 357 15.36 -22.26 -4.03
CA HIS A 357 16.79 -22.03 -3.83
C HIS A 357 17.28 -20.63 -4.26
N PRO A 358 17.10 -20.17 -5.52
CA PRO A 358 17.55 -18.84 -5.92
C PRO A 358 16.88 -17.70 -5.15
N ILE A 359 15.62 -17.87 -4.72
CA ILE A 359 14.90 -16.89 -3.91
C ILE A 359 15.54 -16.77 -2.52
N ILE A 360 15.77 -17.91 -1.86
CA ILE A 360 16.35 -17.97 -0.51
C ILE A 360 17.80 -17.46 -0.50
N VAL A 361 18.62 -17.85 -1.49
CA VAL A 361 20.00 -17.33 -1.63
C VAL A 361 19.98 -15.83 -1.92
N GLY A 362 19.05 -15.35 -2.74
CA GLY A 362 18.87 -13.92 -2.98
C GLY A 362 18.52 -13.15 -1.71
N ALA A 363 17.61 -13.68 -0.89
CA ALA A 363 17.23 -13.10 0.40
C ALA A 363 18.38 -13.15 1.41
N LEU A 364 19.18 -14.23 1.44
CA LEU A 364 20.38 -14.32 2.27
C LEU A 364 21.37 -13.17 2.00
N HIS A 365 21.56 -12.78 0.74
CA HIS A 365 22.44 -11.66 0.38
C HIS A 365 21.97 -10.32 0.94
N LEU A 366 20.68 -10.17 1.29
CA LEU A 366 20.12 -8.94 1.85
C LEU A 366 20.53 -8.73 3.31
N ILE A 367 20.83 -9.80 4.05
CA ILE A 367 21.30 -9.70 5.44
C ILE A 367 22.62 -8.91 5.51
N GLY A 368 23.56 -9.19 4.61
CA GLY A 368 24.84 -8.49 4.55
C GLY A 368 24.83 -7.20 3.74
N ARG A 369 23.85 -7.03 2.84
CA ARG A 369 23.71 -5.86 1.96
C ARG A 369 22.24 -5.46 1.83
N PRO A 370 21.69 -4.76 2.85
CA PRO A 370 20.29 -4.39 2.85
C PRO A 370 19.93 -3.51 1.65
N ARG A 371 18.96 -3.95 0.86
CA ARG A 371 18.43 -3.21 -0.28
C ARG A 371 17.04 -3.71 -0.63
N THR A 372 16.25 -2.85 -1.27
CA THR A 372 14.96 -3.26 -1.82
C THR A 372 15.16 -4.34 -2.87
N ARG A 373 14.36 -5.41 -2.80
CA ARG A 373 14.43 -6.55 -3.73
C ARG A 373 13.06 -7.19 -3.89
N LEU A 374 12.75 -7.64 -5.10
CA LEU A 374 11.54 -8.36 -5.43
C LEU A 374 11.89 -9.83 -5.73
N PHE A 375 11.21 -10.75 -5.07
CA PHE A 375 11.18 -12.17 -5.42
C PHE A 375 9.78 -12.55 -5.84
N VAL A 376 9.66 -13.26 -6.96
CA VAL A 376 8.37 -13.65 -7.51
C VAL A 376 8.34 -15.16 -7.71
N ARG A 377 7.21 -15.77 -7.38
CA ARG A 377 6.88 -17.14 -7.75
C ARG A 377 5.50 -17.17 -8.39
N GLN A 378 5.42 -17.76 -9.57
CA GLN A 378 4.15 -18.06 -10.22
C GLN A 378 3.57 -19.37 -9.68
N ASP A 379 2.25 -19.40 -9.46
CA ASP A 379 1.54 -20.64 -9.15
C ASP A 379 1.65 -21.64 -10.31
N GLN A 380 1.74 -22.92 -9.97
CA GLN A 380 1.91 -24.00 -10.95
C GLN A 380 0.69 -24.18 -11.87
N PHE A 381 -0.48 -23.71 -11.44
CA PHE A 381 -1.72 -23.70 -12.23
C PHE A 381 -2.05 -22.31 -12.78
N ASP A 382 -1.11 -21.36 -12.66
CA ASP A 382 -1.25 -20.01 -13.22
C ASP A 382 -2.47 -19.22 -12.68
N ARG A 383 -2.85 -19.49 -11.42
CA ARG A 383 -4.01 -18.86 -10.76
C ARG A 383 -3.65 -17.60 -9.99
N PHE A 384 -2.44 -17.57 -9.44
CA PHE A 384 -1.93 -16.47 -8.67
C PHE A 384 -0.40 -16.38 -8.79
N VAL A 385 0.13 -15.23 -8.41
CA VAL A 385 1.56 -14.99 -8.25
C VAL A 385 1.81 -14.54 -6.83
N THR A 386 2.87 -15.05 -6.20
CA THR A 386 3.34 -14.53 -4.93
C THR A 386 4.55 -13.65 -5.15
N ALA A 387 4.52 -12.48 -4.54
CA ALA A 387 5.60 -11.49 -4.59
C ALA A 387 6.08 -11.22 -3.17
N ILE A 388 7.35 -11.49 -2.89
CA ILE A 388 8.00 -11.16 -1.63
C ILE A 388 8.89 -9.95 -1.88
N VAL A 389 8.52 -8.82 -1.27
CA VAL A 389 9.24 -7.56 -1.41
C VAL A 389 9.94 -7.24 -0.10
N TYR A 390 11.26 -7.09 -0.15
CA TYR A 390 12.04 -6.53 0.95
C TYR A 390 12.14 -5.03 0.76
N VAL A 391 11.87 -4.24 1.80
CA VAL A 391 11.91 -2.76 1.77
C VAL A 391 12.56 -2.21 3.04
N PRO A 392 13.22 -1.04 3.02
CA PRO A 392 13.80 -0.44 4.23
C PRO A 392 12.74 -0.23 5.31
N ARG A 393 13.05 -0.63 6.55
CA ARG A 393 12.12 -0.53 7.68
C ARG A 393 11.62 0.90 7.92
N GLU A 394 12.50 1.88 7.75
CA GLU A 394 12.18 3.31 7.90
C GLU A 394 11.30 3.87 6.77
N ALA A 395 11.25 3.20 5.61
CA ALA A 395 10.40 3.58 4.48
C ALA A 395 9.00 2.95 4.57
N TYR A 396 8.83 1.88 5.35
CA TYR A 396 7.60 1.11 5.32
C TYR A 396 6.45 1.80 6.06
N ASP A 397 5.45 2.21 5.29
CA ASP A 397 4.15 2.68 5.77
C ASP A 397 3.00 2.13 4.88
N THR A 398 1.76 2.45 5.26
CA THR A 398 0.56 2.02 4.53
C THR A 398 0.53 2.56 3.10
N THR A 399 1.02 3.79 2.88
CA THR A 399 1.02 4.48 1.59
C THR A 399 2.00 3.83 0.62
N MET A 400 3.23 3.55 1.06
CA MET A 400 4.25 2.84 0.29
C MET A 400 3.76 1.44 -0.06
N ARG A 401 3.19 0.70 0.90
CA ARG A 401 2.59 -0.61 0.64
C ARG A 401 1.51 -0.51 -0.45
N GLN A 402 0.62 0.48 -0.40
CA GLN A 402 -0.42 0.67 -1.43
C GLN A 402 0.18 0.98 -2.81
N ARG A 403 1.24 1.79 -2.88
CA ARG A 403 1.94 2.07 -4.14
C ARG A 403 2.59 0.82 -4.73
N ILE A 404 3.23 0.00 -3.88
CA ILE A 404 3.79 -1.31 -4.31
C ILE A 404 2.67 -2.24 -4.79
N THR A 405 1.54 -2.33 -4.05
CA THR A 405 0.35 -3.07 -4.47
C THR A 405 -0.11 -2.62 -5.86
N GLN A 406 -0.21 -1.31 -6.10
CA GLN A 406 -0.65 -0.77 -7.38
C GLN A 406 0.30 -1.14 -8.52
N GLU A 407 1.62 -1.06 -8.30
CA GLU A 407 2.61 -1.50 -9.30
C GLU A 407 2.49 -2.99 -9.64
N LEU A 408 2.32 -3.84 -8.61
CA LEU A 408 2.14 -5.29 -8.80
C LEU A 408 0.84 -5.60 -9.54
N VAL A 409 -0.27 -4.97 -9.15
CA VAL A 409 -1.59 -5.09 -9.79
C VAL A 409 -1.54 -4.66 -11.24
N THR A 410 -0.96 -3.50 -11.53
CA THR A 410 -0.83 -2.98 -12.90
C THR A 410 0.07 -3.88 -13.75
N ALA A 411 1.18 -4.37 -13.19
CA ALA A 411 2.13 -5.22 -13.92
C ALA A 411 1.54 -6.58 -14.31
N TYR A 412 0.70 -7.17 -13.45
CA TYR A 412 0.06 -8.46 -13.70
C TYR A 412 -1.37 -8.37 -14.20
N LYS A 413 -1.97 -7.17 -14.30
CA LYS A 413 -3.44 -7.01 -14.50
C LYS A 413 -4.25 -7.96 -13.62
N GLY A 414 -3.85 -8.07 -12.35
CA GLY A 414 -4.45 -8.97 -11.37
C GLY A 414 -5.05 -8.21 -10.20
N ARG A 415 -5.43 -8.91 -9.15
CA ARG A 415 -5.92 -8.32 -7.89
C ARG A 415 -5.16 -8.88 -6.70
N VAL A 416 -4.73 -8.04 -5.78
CA VAL A 416 -4.12 -8.52 -4.53
C VAL A 416 -5.21 -9.08 -3.62
N THR A 417 -5.11 -10.37 -3.30
CA THR A 417 -6.04 -11.07 -2.38
C THR A 417 -5.59 -10.94 -0.94
N ARG A 418 -4.27 -10.88 -0.73
CA ARG A 418 -3.67 -10.88 0.60
C ARG A 418 -2.31 -10.21 0.57
N PHE A 419 -1.97 -9.55 1.67
CA PHE A 419 -0.60 -9.12 1.97
C PHE A 419 -0.29 -9.38 3.44
N ARG A 420 0.96 -9.69 3.75
CA ARG A 420 1.45 -9.94 5.12
C ARG A 420 2.82 -9.31 5.31
N PRO A 421 2.93 -8.20 6.06
CA PRO A 421 4.23 -7.70 6.46
C PRO A 421 4.81 -8.57 7.59
N TYR A 422 6.10 -8.83 7.52
CA TYR A 422 6.88 -9.50 8.53
C TYR A 422 8.01 -8.57 8.97
N PHE A 423 8.00 -8.25 10.26
CA PHE A 423 9.01 -7.43 10.90
C PHE A 423 9.88 -8.35 11.75
N ASP A 424 11.16 -8.44 11.42
CA ASP A 424 12.16 -9.07 12.26
C ASP A 424 12.99 -8.01 13.01
N SER A 425 14.12 -8.43 13.58
CA SER A 425 15.12 -7.54 14.19
C SER A 425 16.06 -6.89 13.15
N GLU A 426 15.83 -7.08 11.85
CA GLU A 426 16.68 -6.56 10.78
C GLU A 426 16.27 -5.16 10.31
N THR A 427 17.04 -4.65 9.34
CA THR A 427 16.92 -3.32 8.74
C THR A 427 15.84 -3.23 7.64
N LEU A 428 15.32 -4.38 7.20
CA LEU A 428 14.32 -4.50 6.15
C LEU A 428 13.02 -5.05 6.74
N VAL A 429 11.91 -4.71 6.09
CA VAL A 429 10.61 -5.35 6.28
C VAL A 429 10.37 -6.23 5.07
N ARG A 430 9.98 -7.48 5.32
CA ARG A 430 9.58 -8.41 4.26
C ARG A 430 8.07 -8.39 4.13
N VAL A 431 7.56 -8.06 2.95
CA VAL A 431 6.12 -8.05 2.67
C VAL A 431 5.81 -9.15 1.67
N HIS A 432 4.99 -10.11 2.07
CA HIS A 432 4.48 -11.17 1.20
C HIS A 432 3.13 -10.76 0.61
N PHE A 433 3.06 -10.66 -0.70
CA PHE A 433 1.85 -10.35 -1.46
C PHE A 433 1.40 -11.59 -2.23
N GLU A 434 0.08 -11.77 -2.27
CA GLU A 434 -0.59 -12.77 -3.10
C GLU A 434 -1.48 -12.04 -4.10
N ILE A 435 -1.21 -12.26 -5.39
CA ILE A 435 -1.83 -11.56 -6.51
C ILE A 435 -2.59 -12.61 -7.31
N TRP A 436 -3.91 -12.57 -7.25
CA TRP A 436 -4.77 -13.37 -8.12
C TRP A 436 -4.68 -12.88 -9.56
N LEU A 437 -4.62 -13.82 -10.49
CA LEU A 437 -4.45 -13.55 -11.91
C LEU A 437 -5.75 -13.84 -12.67
N ASP A 438 -6.11 -12.93 -13.57
CA ASP A 438 -7.21 -13.13 -14.50
C ASP A 438 -6.71 -13.85 -15.76
N GLN A 439 -7.61 -14.41 -16.58
CA GLN A 439 -7.23 -15.07 -17.83
C GLN A 439 -6.52 -14.11 -18.79
N GLY A 440 -5.43 -14.57 -19.41
CA GLY A 440 -4.65 -13.77 -20.37
C GLY A 440 -3.83 -12.66 -19.73
N HIS A 441 -3.54 -12.75 -18.43
CA HIS A 441 -2.68 -11.80 -17.75
C HIS A 441 -1.29 -11.69 -18.41
N PRO A 442 -0.67 -10.50 -18.41
CA PRO A 442 0.70 -10.35 -18.90
C PRO A 442 1.72 -10.96 -17.93
N LEU A 443 2.87 -11.36 -18.48
CA LEU A 443 4.09 -11.62 -17.71
C LEU A 443 4.97 -10.36 -17.76
N PRO A 444 5.16 -9.64 -16.63
CA PRO A 444 5.94 -8.43 -16.62
C PRO A 444 7.44 -8.72 -16.69
N ASP A 445 8.21 -7.77 -17.21
CA ASP A 445 9.66 -7.74 -17.00
C ASP A 445 9.93 -7.50 -15.51
N LEU A 446 10.37 -8.56 -14.82
CA LEU A 446 10.65 -8.54 -13.39
C LEU A 446 11.77 -7.56 -13.01
N ALA A 447 12.76 -7.34 -13.88
CA ALA A 447 13.84 -6.40 -13.61
C ALA A 447 13.34 -4.95 -13.68
N ALA A 448 12.50 -4.65 -14.68
CA ALA A 448 11.85 -3.34 -14.78
C ALA A 448 10.87 -3.09 -13.63
N LEU A 449 10.09 -4.10 -13.24
CA LEU A 449 9.16 -4.03 -12.11
C LEU A 449 9.90 -3.79 -10.79
N GLU A 450 10.97 -4.55 -10.54
CA GLU A 450 11.80 -4.34 -9.35
C GLU A 450 12.37 -2.93 -9.32
N LYS A 451 12.87 -2.40 -10.44
CA LYS A 451 13.40 -1.03 -10.49
C LYS A 451 12.35 0.01 -10.09
N ARG A 452 11.09 -0.14 -10.52
CA ARG A 452 10.00 0.76 -10.11
C ARG A 452 9.68 0.63 -8.61
N ILE A 453 9.68 -0.59 -8.08
CA ILE A 453 9.48 -0.85 -6.64
C ILE A 453 10.63 -0.27 -5.80
N VAL A 454 11.88 -0.36 -6.28
CA VAL A 454 13.05 0.26 -5.65
C VAL A 454 12.87 1.78 -5.55
N GLU A 455 12.37 2.42 -6.61
CA GLU A 455 12.08 3.86 -6.59
C GLU A 455 10.96 4.24 -5.60
N ILE A 456 9.94 3.38 -5.46
CA ILE A 456 8.86 3.59 -4.47
C ILE A 456 9.37 3.45 -3.04
N ALA A 457 10.22 2.44 -2.78
CA ALA A 457 10.77 2.14 -1.46
C ALA A 457 11.99 3.01 -1.10
N ARG A 458 12.41 3.90 -1.99
CA ARG A 458 13.56 4.78 -1.77
C ARG A 458 13.24 5.80 -0.69
N THR A 459 14.06 5.83 0.34
CA THR A 459 13.92 6.83 1.40
C THR A 459 14.31 8.21 0.88
N TRP A 460 13.78 9.26 1.49
CA TRP A 460 14.11 10.64 1.11
C TRP A 460 15.65 10.86 1.13
N GLU A 461 16.33 10.31 2.13
CA GLU A 461 17.78 10.45 2.29
C GLU A 461 18.58 9.70 1.21
N GLN A 462 18.14 8.50 0.82
CA GLN A 462 18.72 7.77 -0.31
C GLN A 462 18.50 8.52 -1.62
N GLY A 463 17.30 9.07 -1.84
CA GLY A 463 17.00 9.92 -2.99
C GLY A 463 17.90 11.15 -3.04
N PHE A 464 18.13 11.81 -1.91
CA PHE A 464 18.98 12.99 -1.81
C PHE A 464 20.44 12.67 -2.14
N ARG A 465 20.98 11.57 -1.59
CA ARG A 465 22.33 11.10 -1.92
C ARG A 465 22.48 10.75 -3.41
N SER A 466 21.45 10.13 -4.00
CA SER A 466 21.45 9.83 -5.44
C SER A 466 21.43 11.09 -6.29
N ALA A 467 20.57 12.06 -5.96
CA ALA A 467 20.48 13.34 -6.65
C ALA A 467 21.79 14.14 -6.54
N LEU A 468 22.46 14.07 -5.38
CA LEU A 468 23.78 14.67 -5.18
C LEU A 468 24.84 14.08 -6.14
N VAL A 469 24.89 12.75 -6.26
CA VAL A 469 25.83 12.05 -7.16
C VAL A 469 25.55 12.35 -8.64
N GLN A 470 24.28 12.55 -9.00
CA GLN A 470 23.86 12.83 -10.38
C GLN A 470 23.89 14.33 -10.72
N SER A 471 24.19 15.21 -9.76
CA SER A 471 24.14 16.66 -9.98
C SER A 471 25.27 17.17 -10.86
N ASP A 472 24.97 18.15 -11.72
CA ASP A 472 25.94 18.86 -12.57
C ASP A 472 26.75 19.92 -11.79
N LEU A 473 26.70 19.90 -10.45
CA LEU A 473 27.49 20.80 -9.61
C LEU A 473 28.98 20.57 -9.81
N GLU A 474 29.77 21.65 -9.79
CA GLU A 474 31.22 21.54 -9.77
C GLU A 474 31.69 20.71 -8.57
N ARG A 475 32.81 20.00 -8.71
CA ARG A 475 33.29 19.02 -7.71
C ARG A 475 33.45 19.61 -6.30
N ALA A 476 33.91 20.86 -6.18
CA ALA A 476 34.03 21.56 -4.90
C ALA A 476 32.65 21.82 -4.27
N HIS A 477 31.65 22.19 -5.08
CA HIS A 477 30.27 22.36 -4.62
C HIS A 477 29.60 21.03 -4.25
N GLN A 478 29.94 19.93 -4.93
CA GLN A 478 29.47 18.58 -4.55
C GLN A 478 30.00 18.13 -3.18
N GLU A 479 31.27 18.41 -2.87
CA GLU A 479 31.85 18.12 -1.55
C GLU A 479 31.14 18.92 -0.46
N ASN A 480 30.91 20.21 -0.67
CA ASN A 480 30.18 21.06 0.27
C ASN A 480 28.72 20.64 0.42
N ALA A 481 28.08 20.18 -0.66
CA ALA A 481 26.70 19.70 -0.65
C ALA A 481 26.52 18.42 0.17
N ARG A 482 27.58 17.61 0.40
CA ARG A 482 27.50 16.45 1.32
C ARG A 482 27.21 16.85 2.76
N ALA A 483 27.63 18.04 3.18
CA ALA A 483 27.34 18.56 4.52
C ALA A 483 25.83 18.76 4.78
N PHE A 484 25.02 18.77 3.72
CA PHE A 484 23.57 18.88 3.82
C PHE A 484 22.84 17.52 3.97
N ILE A 485 23.57 16.40 3.95
CA ILE A 485 22.99 15.08 4.28
C ILE A 485 22.52 15.13 5.74
N GLY A 486 21.22 14.88 5.96
CA GLY A 486 20.59 14.99 7.28
C GLY A 486 20.23 16.42 7.71
N ALA A 487 20.45 17.44 6.88
CA ALA A 487 20.24 18.84 7.26
C ALA A 487 18.78 19.32 7.19
N PHE A 488 17.93 18.60 6.45
CA PHE A 488 16.53 18.96 6.20
C PHE A 488 15.61 18.30 7.24
N ASN A 489 14.74 19.10 7.86
CA ASN A 489 13.81 18.61 8.89
C ASN A 489 12.62 17.83 8.29
N ALA A 490 11.80 17.21 9.15
CA ALA A 490 10.64 16.43 8.71
C ALA A 490 9.64 17.25 7.87
N ALA A 491 9.33 18.49 8.28
CA ALA A 491 8.40 19.36 7.56
C ALA A 491 8.88 19.67 6.14
N TYR A 492 10.17 19.93 5.94
CA TYR A 492 10.73 20.15 4.61
C TYR A 492 10.62 18.88 3.75
N ARG A 493 10.98 17.71 4.31
CA ARG A 493 10.96 16.42 3.60
C ARG A 493 9.55 15.98 3.20
N GLU A 494 8.53 16.44 3.93
CA GLU A 494 7.12 16.25 3.59
C GLU A 494 6.68 17.19 2.46
N ALA A 495 7.16 18.45 2.46
CA ALA A 495 6.80 19.45 1.46
C ALA A 495 7.53 19.28 0.12
N PHE A 496 8.78 18.81 0.13
CA PHE A 496 9.66 18.79 -1.04
C PHE A 496 10.43 17.47 -1.21
N GLY A 497 10.52 17.03 -2.47
CA GLY A 497 11.31 15.87 -2.85
C GLY A 497 12.82 16.13 -2.85
N PRO A 498 13.64 15.06 -2.90
CA PRO A 498 15.10 15.19 -2.83
C PRO A 498 15.74 15.99 -3.98
N ASP A 499 15.19 15.92 -5.20
CA ASP A 499 15.68 16.71 -6.35
C ASP A 499 15.52 18.21 -6.12
N GLU A 500 14.41 18.61 -5.48
CA GLU A 500 14.14 20.00 -5.14
C GLU A 500 15.05 20.47 -4.00
N ALA A 501 15.34 19.60 -3.03
CA ALA A 501 16.33 19.86 -1.99
C ALA A 501 17.73 20.09 -2.57
N MET A 502 18.11 19.35 -3.62
CA MET A 502 19.38 19.57 -4.32
C MET A 502 19.44 20.93 -5.01
N ARG A 503 18.35 21.40 -5.62
CA ARG A 503 18.28 22.77 -6.16
C ARG A 503 18.42 23.81 -5.06
N ASP A 504 17.86 23.55 -3.89
CA ASP A 504 17.98 24.43 -2.73
C ASP A 504 19.41 24.47 -2.18
N VAL A 505 20.12 23.33 -2.14
CA VAL A 505 21.54 23.30 -1.78
C VAL A 505 22.38 24.07 -2.80
N ALA A 506 22.11 23.92 -4.10
CA ALA A 506 22.79 24.69 -5.14
C ALA A 506 22.57 26.21 -4.98
N ALA A 507 21.36 26.63 -4.61
CA ALA A 507 21.06 28.03 -4.33
C ALA A 507 21.80 28.51 -3.06
N MET A 508 21.77 27.74 -1.97
CA MET A 508 22.45 28.08 -0.72
C MET A 508 23.98 28.12 -0.86
N ALA A 509 24.56 27.32 -1.76
CA ALA A 509 26.00 27.34 -2.06
C ALA A 509 26.47 28.68 -2.64
N ASN A 510 25.56 29.45 -3.26
CA ASN A 510 25.85 30.79 -3.78
C ASN A 510 25.68 31.91 -2.74
N LEU A 511 25.26 31.60 -1.51
CA LEU A 511 25.18 32.58 -0.42
C LEU A 511 26.56 32.86 0.19
N SER A 512 26.82 34.12 0.49
CA SER A 512 28.05 34.56 1.16
C SER A 512 27.74 35.66 2.19
N ALA A 513 28.72 36.06 3.00
CA ALA A 513 28.54 37.22 3.88
C ALA A 513 28.20 38.51 3.10
N ALA A 514 28.70 38.67 1.88
CA ALA A 514 28.41 39.81 0.99
C ALA A 514 27.03 39.70 0.30
N HIS A 515 26.56 38.48 0.06
CA HIS A 515 25.27 38.19 -0.55
C HIS A 515 24.49 37.21 0.34
N PRO A 516 23.94 37.69 1.48
CA PRO A 516 23.35 36.83 2.51
C PRO A 516 21.92 36.37 2.16
N ILE A 517 21.35 36.84 1.05
CA ILE A 517 20.02 36.50 0.60
C ILE A 517 19.99 36.21 -0.90
N LEU A 518 19.22 35.21 -1.30
CA LEU A 518 18.89 34.89 -2.70
C LEU A 518 17.41 34.55 -2.81
N ALA A 519 16.84 34.72 -4.00
CA ALA A 519 15.49 34.31 -4.32
C ALA A 519 15.50 33.41 -5.56
N ARG A 520 14.59 32.41 -5.60
CA ARG A 520 14.36 31.56 -6.76
C ARG A 520 12.87 31.38 -7.00
N ALA A 521 12.39 31.85 -8.15
CA ALA A 521 11.02 31.69 -8.58
C ALA A 521 10.81 30.35 -9.30
N TYR A 522 9.68 29.71 -9.02
CA TYR A 522 9.31 28.42 -9.60
C TYR A 522 7.80 28.21 -9.59
N ARG A 523 7.35 27.11 -10.19
CA ARG A 523 5.95 26.66 -10.22
C ARG A 523 5.91 25.14 -10.04
N MET A 524 4.96 24.63 -9.27
CA MET A 524 4.66 23.20 -9.19
C MET A 524 3.62 22.79 -10.24
N GLU A 525 3.59 21.53 -10.65
CA GLU A 525 2.60 21.02 -11.61
C GLU A 525 1.14 21.22 -11.18
N ARG A 526 0.89 21.26 -9.87
CA ARG A 526 -0.43 21.49 -9.27
C ARG A 526 -0.84 22.96 -9.16
N ASP A 527 0.07 23.90 -9.42
CA ASP A 527 -0.22 25.32 -9.28
C ASP A 527 -1.01 25.85 -10.48
N GLY A 528 -1.97 26.75 -10.23
CA GLY A 528 -2.74 27.43 -11.27
C GLY A 528 -1.88 28.37 -12.12
N ALA A 529 -2.44 28.80 -13.26
CA ALA A 529 -1.72 29.64 -14.22
C ALA A 529 -1.47 31.08 -13.72
N ASP A 530 -2.25 31.50 -12.72
CA ASP A 530 -2.18 32.75 -11.95
C ASP A 530 -1.25 32.67 -10.73
N LYS A 531 -0.71 31.48 -10.43
CA LYS A 531 0.14 31.23 -9.26
C LYS A 531 1.63 31.16 -9.61
N ILE A 532 2.44 31.65 -8.68
CA ILE A 532 3.89 31.59 -8.72
C ILE A 532 4.41 31.37 -7.29
N ARG A 533 5.53 30.67 -7.16
CA ARG A 533 6.21 30.47 -5.88
C ARG A 533 7.58 31.09 -5.92
N VAL A 534 8.04 31.59 -4.78
CA VAL A 534 9.41 32.06 -4.60
C VAL A 534 10.00 31.42 -3.36
N LYS A 535 11.14 30.74 -3.53
CA LYS A 535 11.99 30.35 -2.40
C LYS A 535 12.97 31.47 -2.09
N ILE A 536 12.98 31.93 -0.85
CA ILE A 536 13.97 32.88 -0.34
C ILE A 536 14.97 32.11 0.52
N TYR A 537 16.24 32.19 0.15
CA TYR A 537 17.35 31.57 0.88
C TYR A 537 18.03 32.63 1.72
N SER A 538 18.08 32.43 3.02
CA SER A 538 18.69 33.36 3.97
C SER A 538 19.85 32.72 4.73
N ARG A 539 20.99 33.41 4.74
CA ARG A 539 22.18 33.08 5.53
C ARG A 539 22.09 33.60 6.97
N ASN A 540 21.39 34.72 7.18
CA ASN A 540 21.42 35.50 8.42
C ASN A 540 20.20 35.25 9.32
N GLY A 541 19.66 34.02 9.28
CA GLY A 541 18.50 33.62 10.08
C GLY A 541 17.15 33.74 9.36
N SER A 542 16.09 33.45 10.10
CA SER A 542 14.72 33.46 9.59
C SER A 542 14.25 34.87 9.23
N ILE A 543 13.56 34.99 8.10
CA ILE A 543 12.96 36.23 7.63
C ILE A 543 11.54 36.37 8.18
N PRO A 544 11.21 37.46 8.89
CA PRO A 544 9.84 37.73 9.31
C PRO A 544 8.93 38.00 8.11
N LEU A 545 7.70 37.45 8.15
CA LEU A 545 6.68 37.67 7.12
C LEU A 545 6.41 39.15 6.86
N SER A 546 6.34 39.95 7.93
CA SER A 546 6.12 41.39 7.86
C SER A 546 7.21 42.17 7.12
N ALA A 547 8.37 41.55 6.88
CA ALA A 547 9.47 42.16 6.13
C ALA A 547 9.44 41.77 4.64
N CYS A 548 9.16 40.51 4.30
CA CYS A 548 9.20 40.04 2.91
C CYS A 548 7.89 40.27 2.14
N VAL A 549 6.73 40.11 2.77
CA VAL A 549 5.41 40.26 2.11
C VAL A 549 5.22 41.64 1.49
N PRO A 550 5.56 42.75 2.16
CA PRO A 550 5.39 44.07 1.57
C PRO A 550 6.15 44.25 0.24
N ILE A 551 7.28 43.56 0.05
CA ILE A 551 8.07 43.64 -1.20
C ILE A 551 7.27 43.04 -2.35
N PHE A 552 6.68 41.86 -2.16
CA PHE A 552 5.88 41.20 -3.20
C PHE A 552 4.55 41.92 -3.46
N GLU A 553 3.91 42.48 -2.43
CA GLU A 553 2.72 43.32 -2.59
C GLU A 553 3.00 44.57 -3.44
N LYS A 554 4.16 45.20 -3.24
CA LYS A 554 4.61 46.32 -4.06
C LYS A 554 4.98 45.94 -5.49
N MET A 555 5.30 44.67 -5.74
CA MET A 555 5.44 44.13 -7.10
C MET A 555 4.11 43.74 -7.75
N GLY A 556 2.99 43.81 -7.02
CA GLY A 556 1.65 43.52 -7.54
C GLY A 556 1.13 42.10 -7.27
N PHE A 557 1.85 41.31 -6.47
CA PHE A 557 1.42 39.99 -6.05
C PHE A 557 0.57 40.04 -4.77
N PHE A 558 -0.31 39.06 -4.62
CA PHE A 558 -0.93 38.71 -3.36
C PHE A 558 -0.23 37.48 -2.79
N VAL A 559 0.20 37.54 -1.53
CA VAL A 559 0.87 36.42 -0.86
C VAL A 559 -0.18 35.56 -0.15
N ASP A 560 -0.33 34.30 -0.58
CA ASP A 560 -1.30 33.36 0.00
C ASP A 560 -0.84 32.90 1.38
N PHE A 561 0.38 32.37 1.46
CA PHE A 561 1.04 31.96 2.70
C PHE A 561 2.55 31.78 2.47
N GLU A 562 3.29 31.70 3.57
CA GLU A 562 4.73 31.48 3.60
C GLU A 562 5.05 30.36 4.59
N THR A 563 6.09 29.58 4.30
CA THR A 563 6.58 28.55 5.21
C THR A 563 8.11 28.55 5.25
N GLY A 564 8.65 28.80 6.45
CA GLY A 564 10.08 28.82 6.71
C GLY A 564 10.62 27.46 7.18
N PHE A 565 11.66 26.97 6.54
CA PHE A 565 12.34 25.73 6.85
C PHE A 565 13.78 25.98 7.28
N PRO A 566 14.15 25.68 8.54
CA PRO A 566 15.55 25.72 8.94
C PRO A 566 16.29 24.51 8.34
N VAL A 567 17.42 24.78 7.70
CA VAL A 567 18.33 23.78 7.15
C VAL A 567 19.66 23.85 7.91
N ARG A 568 20.02 22.76 8.57
CA ARG A 568 21.18 22.70 9.48
C ARG A 568 22.23 21.71 8.97
N PRO A 569 23.24 22.17 8.22
CA PRO A 569 24.33 21.31 7.78
C PRO A 569 24.96 20.55 8.95
N THR A 570 25.30 19.28 8.74
CA THR A 570 25.95 18.44 9.75
C THR A 570 27.40 18.85 10.00
N GLU A 571 28.04 19.40 8.97
CA GLU A 571 29.36 20.01 9.00
C GLU A 571 29.30 21.40 8.34
N ARG A 572 30.28 22.27 8.61
CA ARG A 572 30.30 23.59 7.96
C ARG A 572 30.72 23.44 6.49
N PRO A 573 29.86 23.79 5.51
CA PRO A 573 30.18 23.66 4.09
C PRO A 573 31.24 24.66 3.61
N ALA A 574 31.49 25.73 4.37
CA ALA A 574 32.57 26.69 4.14
C ALA A 574 33.00 27.27 5.50
N GLU A 575 34.20 27.84 5.58
CA GLU A 575 34.74 28.38 6.85
C GLU A 575 33.84 29.49 7.43
N ASP A 576 33.26 30.32 6.56
CA ASP A 576 32.37 31.42 6.93
C ASP A 576 30.89 31.00 7.10
N ALA A 577 30.54 29.74 6.78
CA ALA A 577 29.15 29.28 6.68
C ALA A 577 28.38 29.39 8.01
N PRO A 578 27.09 29.81 8.00
CA PRO A 578 26.26 29.81 9.19
C PRO A 578 25.95 28.38 9.65
N GLU A 579 25.59 28.23 10.93
CA GLU A 579 25.12 26.95 11.49
C GLU A 579 23.73 26.57 10.99
N THR A 580 22.94 27.54 10.55
CA THR A 580 21.58 27.33 10.04
C THR A 580 21.32 28.26 8.87
N TYR A 581 20.97 27.68 7.73
CA TYR A 581 20.36 28.37 6.62
C TYR A 581 18.84 28.33 6.76
N TRP A 582 18.14 29.28 6.16
CA TRP A 582 16.69 29.27 6.11
C TRP A 582 16.22 29.26 4.66
N VAL A 583 15.27 28.38 4.35
CA VAL A 583 14.55 28.34 3.08
C VAL A 583 13.11 28.74 3.37
N HIS A 584 12.66 29.87 2.85
CA HIS A 584 11.27 30.31 2.97
C HIS A 584 10.56 30.06 1.65
N ASP A 585 9.56 29.19 1.62
CA ASP A 585 8.68 29.01 0.46
C ASP A 585 7.50 29.97 0.55
N VAL A 586 7.39 30.88 -0.42
CA VAL A 586 6.33 31.88 -0.50
C VAL A 586 5.43 31.55 -1.68
N VAL A 587 4.14 31.34 -1.41
CA VAL A 587 3.13 31.08 -2.44
C VAL A 587 2.37 32.36 -2.74
N MET A 588 2.29 32.71 -4.01
CA MET A 588 1.72 33.98 -4.45
C MET A 588 0.80 33.79 -5.65
N CYS A 589 -0.14 34.70 -5.81
CA CYS A 589 -1.00 34.81 -6.99
C CYS A 589 -1.10 36.25 -7.46
N THR A 590 -1.52 36.47 -8.71
CA THR A 590 -1.93 37.81 -9.14
C THR A 590 -3.24 38.21 -8.48
N SER A 591 -3.35 39.46 -8.02
CA SER A 591 -4.56 39.98 -7.38
C SER A 591 -5.81 40.00 -8.29
N ASN A 592 -5.64 39.97 -9.61
CA ASN A 592 -6.71 40.00 -10.61
C ASN A 592 -6.90 38.65 -11.34
N GLY A 593 -6.21 37.59 -10.91
CA GLY A 593 -6.26 36.27 -11.55
C GLY A 593 -5.65 36.22 -12.96
N ALA A 594 -4.80 37.18 -13.32
CA ALA A 594 -4.10 37.20 -14.59
C ALA A 594 -3.07 36.06 -14.70
N TYR A 595 -2.89 35.58 -15.93
CA TYR A 595 -1.85 34.60 -16.25
C TYR A 595 -0.44 35.17 -15.99
N ILE A 596 0.41 34.37 -15.35
CA ILE A 596 1.83 34.68 -15.16
C ILE A 596 2.67 33.78 -16.06
N ASP A 597 3.40 34.38 -17.01
CA ASP A 597 4.49 33.69 -17.70
C ASP A 597 5.75 33.74 -16.83
N LEU A 598 6.04 32.64 -16.13
CA LEU A 598 7.22 32.54 -15.28
C LEU A 598 8.52 32.71 -16.08
N ASN A 599 8.58 32.31 -17.34
CA ASN A 599 9.84 32.39 -18.09
C ASN A 599 10.25 33.84 -18.36
N ASP A 600 9.26 34.72 -18.59
CA ASP A 600 9.49 36.13 -18.88
C ASP A 600 9.89 36.93 -17.64
N ILE A 601 9.32 36.61 -16.47
CA ILE A 601 9.50 37.42 -15.25
C ILE A 601 10.44 36.81 -14.20
N ARG A 602 10.89 35.56 -14.38
CA ARG A 602 11.66 34.83 -13.33
C ARG A 602 12.85 35.64 -12.82
N THR A 603 13.77 36.00 -13.70
CA THR A 603 15.02 36.67 -13.32
C THR A 603 14.75 38.08 -12.81
N THR A 604 13.84 38.83 -13.44
CA THR A 604 13.50 40.18 -13.00
C THR A 604 12.84 40.18 -11.63
N LEU A 605 11.96 39.22 -11.34
CA LEU A 605 11.35 39.03 -10.02
C LEU A 605 12.39 38.71 -8.95
N GLU A 606 13.24 37.71 -9.20
CA GLU A 606 14.30 37.28 -8.29
C GLU A 606 15.27 38.43 -7.97
N ASP A 607 15.77 39.11 -9.00
CA ASP A 607 16.70 40.24 -8.87
C ASP A 607 16.06 41.43 -8.14
N THR A 608 14.79 41.73 -8.43
CA THR A 608 14.10 42.85 -7.79
C THR A 608 13.92 42.58 -6.31
N PHE A 609 13.54 41.36 -5.92
CA PHE A 609 13.44 40.99 -4.51
C PHE A 609 14.79 41.18 -3.79
N VAL A 610 15.87 40.64 -4.35
CA VAL A 610 17.21 40.76 -3.75
C VAL A 610 17.68 42.22 -3.72
N ALA A 611 17.39 43.02 -4.75
CA ALA A 611 17.75 44.44 -4.81
C ALA A 611 17.03 45.26 -3.74
N VAL A 612 15.71 45.10 -3.58
CA VAL A 612 14.92 45.80 -2.57
C VAL A 612 15.31 45.36 -1.16
N TRP A 613 15.46 44.05 -0.93
CA TRP A 613 15.87 43.52 0.37
C TRP A 613 17.26 44.02 0.80
N SER A 614 18.19 44.12 -0.15
CA SER A 614 19.55 44.61 0.11
C SER A 614 19.66 46.14 0.17
N GLY A 615 18.54 46.87 0.07
CA GLY A 615 18.52 48.34 0.09
C GLY A 615 19.09 49.01 -1.17
N ARG A 616 19.24 48.28 -2.28
CA ARG A 616 19.70 48.81 -3.57
C ARG A 616 18.58 49.45 -4.40
N ALA A 617 17.33 49.19 -4.04
CA ALA A 617 16.13 49.75 -4.66
C ALA A 617 15.07 50.04 -3.60
N GLU A 618 14.23 51.05 -3.82
CA GLU A 618 13.12 51.39 -2.94
C GLU A 618 11.95 50.38 -3.02
N ASN A 619 11.24 50.21 -1.91
CA ASN A 619 10.04 49.37 -1.83
C ASN A 619 8.74 50.19 -2.02
N ASP A 620 8.41 50.57 -3.25
CA ASP A 620 7.22 51.37 -3.58
C ASP A 620 6.45 50.82 -4.79
N GLY A 621 5.37 51.48 -5.20
CA GLY A 621 4.45 50.95 -6.21
C GLY A 621 5.01 50.90 -7.63
N PHE A 622 6.16 51.54 -7.92
CA PHE A 622 6.82 51.39 -9.23
C PHE A 622 7.32 49.96 -9.45
N ASN A 623 7.54 49.19 -8.39
CA ASN A 623 7.94 47.80 -8.49
C ASN A 623 6.89 46.90 -9.18
N LYS A 624 5.62 47.36 -9.30
CA LYS A 624 4.58 46.68 -10.11
C LYS A 624 4.95 46.53 -11.59
N LEU A 625 5.83 47.39 -12.09
CA LEU A 625 6.30 47.31 -13.49
C LEU A 625 7.07 46.03 -13.78
N VAL A 626 7.64 45.39 -12.77
CA VAL A 626 8.29 44.07 -12.91
C VAL A 626 7.29 43.02 -13.39
N LEU A 627 6.09 43.01 -12.80
CA LEU A 627 5.04 42.08 -13.16
C LEU A 627 4.31 42.50 -14.45
N CYS A 628 3.81 43.73 -14.51
CA CYS A 628 2.92 44.14 -15.61
C CYS A 628 3.67 44.48 -16.90
N ALA A 629 4.88 45.02 -16.80
CA ALA A 629 5.67 45.52 -17.94
C ALA A 629 7.02 44.80 -18.09
N GLY A 630 7.20 43.64 -17.44
CA GLY A 630 8.44 42.84 -17.46
C GLY A 630 9.71 43.64 -17.24
N ALA A 631 9.61 44.74 -16.48
CA ALA A 631 10.70 45.68 -16.28
C ALA A 631 11.71 45.10 -15.27
N SER A 632 12.99 45.49 -15.37
CA SER A 632 13.94 45.21 -14.29
C SER A 632 13.76 46.18 -13.12
N TRP A 633 14.33 45.87 -11.95
CA TRP A 633 14.33 46.81 -10.83
C TRP A 633 15.04 48.14 -11.16
N ARG A 634 16.00 48.12 -12.10
CA ARG A 634 16.68 49.34 -12.57
C ARG A 634 15.77 50.18 -13.46
N ASP A 635 14.96 49.54 -14.28
CA ASP A 635 13.95 50.21 -15.10
C ASP A 635 12.87 50.85 -14.22
N ALA A 636 12.40 50.14 -13.19
CA ALA A 636 11.50 50.71 -12.20
C ALA A 636 12.12 51.92 -11.48
N ALA A 637 13.40 51.84 -11.11
CA ALA A 637 14.14 52.96 -10.51
C ALA A 637 14.31 54.15 -11.47
N LEU A 638 14.53 53.89 -12.77
CA LEU A 638 14.58 54.92 -13.81
C LEU A 638 13.24 55.64 -13.92
N ILE A 639 12.13 54.90 -14.04
CA ILE A 639 10.79 55.48 -14.12
C ILE A 639 10.47 56.27 -12.85
N ARG A 640 10.83 55.75 -11.66
CA ARG A 640 10.73 56.47 -10.38
C ARG A 640 11.50 57.80 -10.41
N ALA A 641 12.71 57.81 -10.96
CA ALA A 641 13.53 59.01 -11.09
C ALA A 641 12.88 60.03 -12.05
N LEU A 642 12.36 59.58 -13.20
CA LEU A 642 11.64 60.43 -14.15
C LEU A 642 10.37 61.02 -13.54
N ALA A 643 9.58 60.20 -12.84
CA ALA A 643 8.41 60.62 -12.05
C ALA A 643 8.77 61.67 -11.00
N GLY A 644 9.87 61.46 -10.26
CA GLY A 644 10.41 62.42 -9.30
C GLY A 644 10.81 63.75 -9.94
N TYR A 645 11.53 63.69 -11.07
CA TYR A 645 11.93 64.88 -11.81
C TYR A 645 10.71 65.65 -12.34
N ARG A 646 9.71 64.95 -12.89
CA ARG A 646 8.50 65.58 -13.41
C ARG A 646 7.73 66.32 -12.32
N ARG A 647 7.62 65.74 -11.12
CA ARG A 647 7.05 66.43 -9.93
C ARG A 647 7.77 67.73 -9.60
N GLN A 648 9.10 67.77 -9.70
CA GLN A 648 9.88 69.00 -9.47
C GLN A 648 9.68 70.04 -10.59
N SER A 649 9.42 69.59 -11.82
CA SER A 649 9.30 70.43 -13.02
C SER A 649 7.88 70.90 -13.36
N GLY A 650 6.89 70.65 -12.49
CA GLY A 650 5.52 71.18 -12.63
C GLY A 650 4.41 70.15 -12.85
N MET A 651 4.66 68.86 -12.62
CA MET A 651 3.60 67.83 -12.60
C MET A 651 3.01 67.68 -11.19
N GLU A 652 1.71 67.97 -11.03
CA GLU A 652 1.03 67.99 -9.72
C GLU A 652 0.54 66.61 -9.24
N GLN A 653 0.59 65.58 -10.09
CA GLN A 653 0.02 64.26 -9.76
C GLN A 653 0.82 63.56 -8.65
N PRO A 654 0.17 63.09 -7.56
CA PRO A 654 0.81 62.33 -6.49
C PRO A 654 1.47 61.03 -7.00
N GLN A 655 2.48 60.54 -6.28
CA GLN A 655 3.22 59.33 -6.68
C GLN A 655 2.30 58.11 -6.91
N TYR A 656 1.32 57.88 -6.03
CA TYR A 656 0.42 56.73 -6.19
C TYR A 656 -0.41 56.79 -7.49
N VAL A 657 -0.73 57.99 -7.98
CA VAL A 657 -1.42 58.18 -9.28
C VAL A 657 -0.49 57.79 -10.42
N GLN A 658 0.78 58.18 -10.32
CA GLN A 658 1.81 57.83 -11.32
C GLN A 658 2.05 56.33 -11.39
N GLU A 659 2.22 55.69 -10.23
CA GLU A 659 2.36 54.24 -10.10
C GLU A 659 1.14 53.52 -10.70
N THR A 660 -0.07 54.02 -10.44
CA THR A 660 -1.31 53.42 -10.94
C THR A 660 -1.41 53.54 -12.46
N ALA A 661 -1.19 54.72 -13.04
CA ALA A 661 -1.25 54.93 -14.48
C ALA A 661 -0.24 54.04 -15.23
N LEU A 662 1.02 54.04 -14.82
CA LEU A 662 2.07 53.24 -15.44
C LEU A 662 1.82 51.73 -15.33
N SER A 663 1.24 51.26 -14.21
CA SER A 663 0.88 49.85 -14.04
C SER A 663 -0.39 49.44 -14.81
N THR A 664 -1.30 50.39 -15.07
CA THR A 664 -2.55 50.16 -15.82
C THR A 664 -2.30 50.12 -17.33
N TYR A 665 -1.32 50.90 -17.82
CA TYR A 665 -0.92 50.94 -19.23
C TYR A 665 0.52 50.42 -19.43
N PRO A 666 0.78 49.12 -19.18
CA PRO A 666 2.14 48.56 -19.21
C PRO A 666 2.79 48.64 -20.60
N GLY A 667 2.01 48.64 -21.68
CA GLY A 667 2.51 48.84 -23.04
C GLY A 667 3.18 50.19 -23.21
N ILE A 668 2.55 51.26 -22.71
CA ILE A 668 3.10 52.62 -22.73
C ILE A 668 4.32 52.72 -21.82
N ALA A 669 4.25 52.13 -20.62
CA ALA A 669 5.41 52.08 -19.72
C ALA A 669 6.63 51.41 -20.37
N ARG A 670 6.42 50.34 -21.15
CA ARG A 670 7.49 49.68 -21.92
C ARG A 670 8.00 50.56 -23.06
N GLN A 671 7.13 51.21 -23.82
CA GLN A 671 7.55 52.16 -24.85
C GLN A 671 8.39 53.31 -24.28
N LEU A 672 8.07 53.81 -23.08
CA LEU A 672 8.87 54.82 -22.38
C LEU A 672 10.28 54.32 -22.03
N LEU A 673 10.38 53.07 -21.56
CA LEU A 673 11.67 52.41 -21.32
C LEU A 673 12.45 52.19 -22.62
N ASP A 674 11.77 51.75 -23.69
CA ASP A 674 12.36 51.56 -25.01
C ASP A 674 12.86 52.88 -25.61
N LEU A 675 12.12 53.97 -25.41
CA LEU A 675 12.53 55.31 -25.82
C LEU A 675 13.80 55.72 -25.08
N PHE A 676 13.87 55.49 -23.76
CA PHE A 676 15.06 55.78 -22.98
C PHE A 676 16.26 54.95 -23.46
N ALA A 677 16.09 53.64 -23.59
CA ALA A 677 17.15 52.74 -24.07
C ALA A 677 17.62 53.12 -25.49
N THR A 678 16.69 53.45 -26.41
CA THR A 678 17.03 53.90 -27.77
C THR A 678 17.93 55.13 -27.75
N ARG A 679 17.65 56.09 -26.85
CA ARG A 679 18.41 57.32 -26.73
C ARG A 679 19.76 57.14 -26.04
N PHE A 680 19.83 56.29 -25.00
CA PHE A 680 20.92 56.34 -24.04
C PHE A 680 21.68 55.03 -23.83
N ASP A 681 21.19 53.88 -24.32
CA ASP A 681 21.88 52.61 -24.17
C ASP A 681 23.14 52.57 -25.06
N PRO A 682 24.36 52.55 -24.49
CA PRO A 682 25.58 52.52 -25.28
C PRO A 682 25.76 51.20 -26.05
N ALA A 683 25.11 50.10 -25.64
CA ALA A 683 25.24 48.80 -26.29
C ALA A 683 24.57 48.73 -27.68
N ARG A 684 23.71 49.69 -28.03
CA ARG A 684 22.98 49.69 -29.31
C ARG A 684 23.81 50.11 -30.53
N GLU A 685 25.06 50.52 -30.39
CA GLU A 685 26.00 50.84 -31.49
C GLU A 685 25.46 51.75 -32.63
N MET A 686 24.45 52.59 -32.36
CA MET A 686 23.86 53.50 -33.34
C MET A 686 24.52 54.89 -33.32
N SER A 687 24.64 55.51 -34.49
CA SER A 687 25.03 56.93 -34.63
C SER A 687 23.97 57.86 -34.04
N LEU A 688 24.35 59.12 -33.76
CA LEU A 688 23.42 60.11 -33.21
C LEU A 688 22.18 60.32 -34.10
N ALA A 689 22.37 60.35 -35.42
CA ALA A 689 21.28 60.54 -36.38
C ALA A 689 20.31 59.35 -36.39
N GLU A 690 20.84 58.12 -36.34
CA GLU A 690 20.02 56.90 -36.27
C GLU A 690 19.25 56.82 -34.95
N ARG A 691 19.89 57.18 -33.83
CA ARG A 691 19.21 57.24 -32.52
C ARG A 691 18.08 58.26 -32.51
N SER A 692 18.30 59.45 -33.06
CA SER A 692 17.27 60.47 -33.18
C SER A 692 16.09 59.99 -34.02
N HIS A 693 16.35 59.35 -35.16
CA HIS A 693 15.28 58.84 -36.03
C HIS A 693 14.48 57.70 -35.37
N ALA A 694 15.17 56.73 -34.75
CA ALA A 694 14.51 55.63 -34.04
C ALA A 694 13.73 56.11 -32.81
N ALA A 695 14.26 57.08 -32.06
CA ALA A 695 13.56 57.68 -30.93
C ALA A 695 12.29 58.43 -31.36
N GLU A 696 12.30 59.08 -32.53
CA GLU A 696 11.11 59.73 -33.07
C GLU A 696 10.02 58.71 -33.42
N LYS A 697 10.40 57.58 -34.02
CA LYS A 697 9.45 56.49 -34.28
C LYS A 697 8.81 55.97 -32.99
N VAL A 698 9.59 55.73 -31.93
CA VAL A 698 9.03 55.29 -30.64
C VAL A 698 8.14 56.37 -30.02
N ARG A 699 8.45 57.66 -30.21
CA ARG A 699 7.60 58.77 -29.76
C ARG A 699 6.25 58.77 -30.49
N GLU A 700 6.24 58.60 -31.81
CA GLU A 700 5.01 58.48 -32.59
C GLU A 700 4.17 57.28 -32.12
N GLU A 701 4.80 56.16 -31.79
CA GLU A 701 4.13 54.98 -31.23
C GLU A 701 3.50 55.26 -29.86
N ILE A 702 4.20 55.97 -28.97
CA ILE A 702 3.65 56.42 -27.67
C ILE A 702 2.44 57.35 -27.88
N GLU A 703 2.55 58.35 -28.76
CA GLU A 703 1.45 59.29 -29.05
C GLU A 703 0.21 58.58 -29.61
N MET A 704 0.40 57.50 -30.38
CA MET A 704 -0.71 56.65 -30.81
C MET A 704 -1.32 55.88 -29.65
N SER A 705 -0.50 55.26 -28.79
CA SER A 705 -0.98 54.49 -27.64
C SER A 705 -1.69 55.34 -26.58
N LEU A 706 -1.29 56.61 -26.41
CA LEU A 706 -1.96 57.56 -25.51
C LEU A 706 -3.44 57.81 -25.90
N ARG A 707 -3.81 57.64 -27.18
CA ARG A 707 -5.21 57.82 -27.63
C ARG A 707 -6.19 56.83 -27.00
N ASP A 708 -5.67 55.70 -26.52
CA ASP A 708 -6.47 54.65 -25.86
C ASP A 708 -6.52 54.82 -24.33
N VAL A 709 -5.90 55.89 -23.78
CA VAL A 709 -5.92 56.21 -22.34
C VAL A 709 -7.24 56.89 -21.98
N SER A 710 -8.02 56.23 -21.13
CA SER A 710 -9.40 56.64 -20.85
C SER A 710 -9.53 57.70 -19.75
N ALA A 711 -8.57 57.76 -18.82
CA ALA A 711 -8.60 58.66 -17.68
C ALA A 711 -7.65 59.84 -17.90
N LEU A 712 -8.15 61.08 -17.76
CA LEU A 712 -7.36 62.30 -17.93
C LEU A 712 -6.15 62.36 -16.98
N ALA A 713 -6.30 61.86 -15.75
CA ALA A 713 -5.20 61.83 -14.80
C ALA A 713 -4.07 60.91 -15.29
N ASP A 714 -4.41 59.74 -15.86
CA ASP A 714 -3.43 58.80 -16.38
C ASP A 714 -2.76 59.34 -17.65
N ASP A 715 -3.53 59.97 -18.54
CA ASP A 715 -3.03 60.61 -19.77
C ASP A 715 -2.06 61.78 -19.47
N GLN A 716 -2.29 62.51 -18.36
CA GLN A 716 -1.35 63.54 -17.90
C GLN A 716 -0.07 62.97 -17.28
N VAL A 717 -0.11 61.75 -16.75
CA VAL A 717 1.08 61.08 -16.19
C VAL A 717 1.97 60.52 -17.29
N LEU A 718 1.36 59.81 -18.23
CA LEU A 718 2.03 59.06 -19.31
C LEU A 718 2.60 60.00 -20.38
#